data_AF-A0A644TI37-F1
#
_entry.id   AF-A0A644TI37-F1
#
_cell.length_a   1.000
_cell.length_b   1.000
_cell.length_c   1.000
_cell.angle_alpha   90.00
_cell.angle_beta   90.00
_cell.angle_gamma   90.00
#
_symmetry.space_group_name_H-M   'P 1'
#
loop_
_entity.id
_entity.type
_entity.pdbx_description
1 polymer ?
#
loop_
_entity_poly.entity_id
_entity_poly.type
_entity_poly.pdbx_seq_one_letter_code
_entity_poly.pdbx_strand_id
1 'polypeptide(L)'
;MKTQTDLGTLRKEGLSHLFNGKPWISVGLGTCGIGNGADEVFQALQDKATAEKLDLRIRQVGCFGFCAAEPMVMAYRPGKPVLMFSEVRASRAQTLLRGMADDEAFDKLAKLAEAKIESWDFRTHSLNFGQAYPFLPTWKELAFFKGQEKLVLRDCGLIDPERIEEYVGIGGYFGLLKALSTMTPDSIIEELKKSGLRGRGGAGFPSWKKWRIMRDNVLAKPGEAYVVCNADEGDPGAYMNRNEIESDPHMLLEGIIIGAYAMGATKGIVYVRAEYPLAVERFTKALGQARSAGLLGKNILGSKFNFDIEIVTGAGAFVCGEETALIASIEGKAGRPSPRPPFPAQQGLYGRPTTISNVETWCNIPLIIARGGDFFSTFGTANSRGTKVFSFVGKVRNTGLVELPLGSTLESAVYGICEGMGPKKKIKGLQSGGPSGGCIPASLFKTPIDYEHLTELGAIMGSGGMVVMDQDNCMVDVARYFISFTANESCGKCTPCREGTSQMLNILQGVSNGEASEQDLKTLESLALAVKDSALCGLGQTAANPVLTTLKYFKDEYIQHIKAKRCPAGICENLYVALCESSCPLHMNIPGYLQLLKENRIEDAFELTLRENPLPGALGRICHFHCRMRCRRDMLDESVSQGEIHRYLADTMYKMGREKSIYNKLIKEKLPPGGKKISIVGAGPAGLSAAFWLSRLGHEVTVYDAEQEAGGILRWGIPAYRLPKDVLKKEIAFIQKLGARFIFNTRMETKDQWQRLLDASDAVIVAVGASHEIALGIPGEDMKGVFGAGEFLKKISENQKMKLGSEVVVVGGGNSAIDAARSALRLGATVTLVYRRARSDMPANAEELNGALDEGISVLCMTQPIEVLGKTEGSSKKVSALKVQRMKAGPVDSSGRPTPVPTNEFYEIPCDSILVAIGEKVRIPGLDGLDIQMEKDGRLKVDPYSLRSANNKLFACGDAVMGPATAAEAMGQARVVSEVLDEVLSGQKRFFKLFRHFDYKMEVPSKLTKAKMIRATFIPVDARKNNFMEISLGYTGEQARIEAERCLRCDVRDRKRETYSAPVQE
;
A
#
# COMPACT_ATOMS: atom_id res chain seq x y z
N MET A 1 49.95 37.52 -12.08
CA MET A 1 49.99 36.14 -12.61
C MET A 1 49.53 35.20 -11.52
N LYS A 2 48.27 34.74 -11.53
CA LYS A 2 47.78 33.72 -10.59
C LYS A 2 46.86 32.74 -11.33
N THR A 3 47.35 31.50 -11.40
CA THR A 3 46.66 30.22 -11.59
C THR A 3 45.69 30.10 -12.77
N GLN A 4 46.22 29.68 -13.92
CA GLN A 4 45.42 29.05 -14.97
C GLN A 4 44.85 27.74 -14.41
N THR A 5 43.53 27.55 -14.43
CA THR A 5 42.87 26.34 -13.96
C THR A 5 43.39 25.11 -14.71
N ASP A 6 44.02 24.17 -14.00
CA ASP A 6 44.49 22.91 -14.59
C ASP A 6 43.55 21.75 -14.22
N LEU A 7 42.50 21.58 -15.03
CA LEU A 7 41.57 20.44 -14.90
C LEU A 7 42.26 19.09 -15.10
N GLY A 8 43.40 19.04 -15.80
CA GLY A 8 44.15 17.80 -16.03
C GLY A 8 44.80 17.29 -14.74
N THR A 9 45.38 18.18 -13.94
CA THR A 9 45.95 17.85 -12.63
C THR A 9 44.87 17.45 -11.64
N LEU A 10 43.79 18.24 -11.51
CA LEU A 10 42.64 17.90 -10.64
C LEU A 10 42.02 16.54 -11.00
N ARG A 11 41.93 16.22 -12.30
CA ARG A 11 41.43 14.93 -12.76
C ARG A 11 42.30 13.76 -12.30
N LYS A 12 43.63 13.89 -12.40
CA LYS A 12 44.57 12.84 -11.95
C LYS A 12 44.46 12.62 -10.45
N GLU A 13 44.34 13.70 -9.66
CA GLU A 13 44.14 13.63 -8.21
C GLU A 13 42.82 12.94 -7.86
N GLY A 14 41.70 13.33 -8.48
CA GLY A 14 40.39 12.70 -8.27
C GLY A 14 40.35 11.21 -8.58
N LEU A 15 40.91 10.81 -9.73
CA LEU A 15 41.02 9.39 -10.09
C LEU A 15 41.89 8.60 -9.09
N SER A 16 42.90 9.25 -8.50
CA SER A 16 43.70 8.65 -7.43
C SER A 16 42.93 8.40 -6.14
N HIS A 17 41.90 9.19 -5.86
CA HIS A 17 41.02 9.00 -4.71
C HIS A 17 40.05 7.83 -4.91
N LEU A 18 39.47 7.74 -6.11
CA LEU A 18 38.44 6.77 -6.46
C LEU A 18 38.99 5.37 -6.77
N PHE A 19 40.13 5.30 -7.47
CA PHE A 19 40.55 4.08 -8.16
C PHE A 19 42.01 3.70 -7.93
N ASN A 20 42.92 4.66 -7.76
CA ASN A 20 44.36 4.38 -7.88
C ASN A 20 45.00 3.99 -6.53
N GLY A 21 44.83 2.72 -6.15
CA GLY A 21 45.82 1.93 -5.39
C GLY A 21 45.62 1.74 -3.88
N LYS A 22 44.76 2.51 -3.20
CA LYS A 22 44.47 2.31 -1.76
C LYS A 22 43.06 1.74 -1.53
N PRO A 23 42.89 0.75 -0.63
CA PRO A 23 41.57 0.29 -0.20
C PRO A 23 40.78 1.43 0.44
N TRP A 24 39.46 1.40 0.30
CA TRP A 24 38.59 2.37 0.94
C TRP A 24 37.26 1.77 1.38
N ILE A 25 36.68 2.37 2.42
CA ILE A 25 35.31 2.17 2.87
C ILE A 25 34.60 3.52 2.75
N SER A 26 33.44 3.57 2.10
CA SER A 26 32.59 4.76 2.05
C SER A 26 31.30 4.54 2.83
N VAL A 27 30.80 5.60 3.46
CA VAL A 27 29.54 5.62 4.21
C VAL A 27 28.63 6.69 3.62
N GLY A 28 27.38 6.31 3.32
CA GLY A 28 26.34 7.24 2.84
C GLY A 28 25.91 8.24 3.91
N LEU A 29 26.48 9.44 3.87
CA LEU A 29 26.20 10.54 4.79
C LEU A 29 25.30 11.61 4.13
N GLY A 30 24.23 11.17 3.47
CA GLY A 30 23.09 12.03 3.16
C GLY A 30 22.15 12.14 4.37
N THR A 31 21.24 13.12 4.36
CA THR A 31 20.31 13.35 5.50
C THR A 31 19.52 12.10 5.91
N CYS A 32 19.14 11.23 4.95
CA CYS A 32 18.46 9.96 5.26
C CYS A 32 19.36 8.94 5.95
N GLY A 33 20.65 8.87 5.59
CA GLY A 33 21.62 7.99 6.24
C GLY A 33 21.91 8.46 7.67
N ILE A 34 22.15 9.76 7.84
CA ILE A 34 22.38 10.39 9.15
C ILE A 34 21.16 10.15 10.06
N GLY A 35 19.95 10.33 9.54
CA GLY A 35 18.71 10.04 10.29
C GLY A 35 18.55 8.58 10.74
N ASN A 36 19.34 7.64 10.17
CA ASN A 36 19.37 6.23 10.55
C ASN A 36 20.70 5.81 11.23
N GLY A 37 21.53 6.76 11.66
CA GLY A 37 22.78 6.50 12.41
C GLY A 37 24.03 6.27 11.55
N ALA A 38 24.06 6.76 10.31
CA ALA A 38 25.24 6.64 9.44
C ALA A 38 26.45 7.43 9.96
N ASP A 39 26.23 8.52 10.68
CA ASP A 39 27.24 9.32 11.37
C ASP A 39 27.96 8.51 12.46
N GLU A 40 27.20 7.75 13.26
CA GLU A 40 27.76 6.82 14.25
C GLU A 40 28.63 5.74 13.59
N VAL A 41 28.19 5.20 12.43
CA VAL A 41 28.94 4.21 11.66
C VAL A 41 30.25 4.81 11.13
N PHE A 42 30.17 5.99 10.52
CA PHE A 42 31.33 6.69 9.98
C PHE A 42 32.36 7.01 11.06
N GLN A 43 31.92 7.56 12.19
CA GLN A 43 32.79 7.88 13.32
C GLN A 43 33.45 6.62 13.89
N ALA A 44 32.69 5.54 14.08
CA ALA A 44 33.24 4.28 14.58
C ALA A 44 34.27 3.65 13.64
N LEU A 45 34.09 3.79 12.32
CA LEU A 45 35.09 3.37 11.32
C LEU A 45 36.34 4.25 11.38
N GLN A 46 36.15 5.57 11.42
CA GLN A 46 37.23 6.56 11.44
C GLN A 46 38.11 6.42 12.69
N ASP A 47 37.51 6.34 13.87
CA ASP A 47 38.22 6.24 15.15
C ASP A 47 39.07 4.96 15.21
N LYS A 48 38.47 3.83 14.82
CA LYS A 48 39.16 2.53 14.85
C LYS A 48 40.24 2.42 13.78
N ALA A 49 39.98 2.89 12.57
CA ALA A 49 41.01 2.91 11.52
C ALA A 49 42.21 3.77 11.92
N THR A 50 41.96 4.89 12.60
CA THR A 50 43.00 5.79 13.12
C THR A 50 43.77 5.15 14.27
N ALA A 51 43.06 4.54 15.24
CA ALA A 51 43.67 3.87 16.39
C ALA A 51 44.57 2.68 15.97
N GLU A 52 44.13 1.92 14.97
CA GLU A 52 44.87 0.76 14.43
C GLU A 52 45.89 1.14 13.33
N LYS A 53 45.96 2.43 12.93
CA LYS A 53 46.84 2.96 11.88
C LYS A 53 46.72 2.20 10.55
N LEU A 54 45.49 1.86 10.16
CA LEU A 54 45.23 1.10 8.94
C LEU A 54 45.50 1.94 7.69
N ASP A 55 46.15 1.36 6.69
CA ASP A 55 46.40 2.01 5.39
C ASP A 55 45.19 1.88 4.45
N LEU A 56 44.07 2.50 4.84
CA LEU A 56 42.85 2.57 4.04
C LEU A 56 42.16 3.92 4.23
N ARG A 57 41.33 4.32 3.27
CA ARG A 57 40.56 5.57 3.35
C ARG A 57 39.15 5.31 3.87
N ILE A 58 38.72 6.07 4.86
CA ILE A 58 37.31 6.18 5.23
C ILE A 58 36.76 7.42 4.52
N ARG A 59 35.71 7.23 3.71
CA ARG A 59 35.15 8.25 2.82
C ARG A 59 33.71 8.56 3.21
N GLN A 60 33.37 9.83 3.17
CA GLN A 60 31.97 10.27 3.24
C GLN A 60 31.44 10.43 1.83
N VAL A 61 30.25 9.91 1.55
CA VAL A 61 29.61 10.02 0.24
C VAL A 61 28.14 10.42 0.40
N GLY A 62 27.51 10.89 -0.67
CA GLY A 62 26.07 11.13 -0.69
C GLY A 62 25.22 9.86 -0.55
N CYS A 63 23.89 10.02 -0.45
CA CYS A 63 22.98 8.87 -0.42
C CYS A 63 22.86 8.24 -1.83
N PHE A 64 22.97 6.91 -1.90
CA PHE A 64 22.93 6.16 -3.17
C PHE A 64 21.51 5.98 -3.74
N GLY A 65 20.49 6.32 -2.94
CA GLY A 65 19.07 6.37 -3.31
C GLY A 65 18.21 5.36 -2.53
N PHE A 66 18.77 4.25 -2.05
CA PHE A 66 18.01 3.18 -1.38
C PHE A 66 17.80 3.49 0.11
N CYS A 67 16.95 4.48 0.40
CA CYS A 67 16.78 5.04 1.73
C CYS A 67 16.29 4.02 2.78
N ALA A 68 15.51 3.01 2.38
CA ALA A 68 15.08 1.93 3.27
C ALA A 68 16.23 1.01 3.73
N ALA A 69 17.38 1.08 3.06
CA ALA A 69 18.55 0.24 3.28
C ALA A 69 19.71 1.00 3.98
N GLU A 70 19.47 2.25 4.39
CA GLU A 70 20.45 3.07 5.11
C GLU A 70 20.60 2.62 6.58
N PRO A 71 21.79 2.76 7.21
CA PRO A 71 23.06 3.25 6.65
C PRO A 71 23.70 2.28 5.65
N MET A 72 23.98 2.78 4.44
CA MET A 72 24.67 2.04 3.40
C MET A 72 26.19 2.25 3.49
N VAL A 73 26.93 1.15 3.39
CA VAL A 73 28.39 1.14 3.37
C VAL A 73 28.87 0.42 2.11
N MET A 74 29.86 1.00 1.44
CA MET A 74 30.55 0.34 0.33
C MET A 74 32.03 0.14 0.67
N ALA A 75 32.57 -1.03 0.30
CA ALA A 75 33.97 -1.36 0.55
C ALA A 75 34.65 -1.79 -0.74
N TYR A 76 35.83 -1.23 -1.01
CA TYR A 76 36.61 -1.51 -2.21
C TYR A 76 38.07 -1.80 -1.88
N ARG A 77 38.60 -2.84 -2.53
CA ARG A 77 40.02 -3.17 -2.54
C ARG A 77 40.50 -3.22 -4.01
N PRO A 78 41.68 -2.66 -4.33
CA PRO A 78 42.17 -2.61 -5.72
C PRO A 78 42.10 -3.96 -6.45
N GLY A 79 41.53 -3.98 -7.65
CA GLY A 79 41.38 -5.18 -8.48
C GLY A 79 40.18 -6.08 -8.14
N LYS A 80 39.42 -5.77 -7.08
CA LYS A 80 38.20 -6.50 -6.67
C LYS A 80 36.96 -5.62 -6.89
N PRO A 81 35.76 -6.19 -7.07
CA PRO A 81 34.54 -5.40 -7.15
C PRO A 81 34.24 -4.66 -5.84
N VAL A 82 33.53 -3.54 -5.92
CA VAL A 82 33.02 -2.84 -4.73
C VAL A 82 31.91 -3.67 -4.10
N LEU A 83 32.00 -3.94 -2.80
CA LEU A 83 31.00 -4.67 -2.02
C LEU A 83 30.02 -3.70 -1.38
N MET A 84 28.72 -4.03 -1.41
CA MET A 84 27.64 -3.23 -0.83
C MET A 84 27.05 -3.90 0.41
N PHE A 85 26.84 -3.12 1.47
CA PHE A 85 26.23 -3.54 2.72
C PHE A 85 25.11 -2.56 3.09
N SER A 86 23.94 -3.06 3.48
CA SER A 86 22.83 -2.26 3.97
C SER A 86 22.65 -2.36 5.48
N GLU A 87 21.85 -1.45 6.05
CA GLU A 87 21.45 -1.43 7.47
C GLU A 87 22.64 -1.59 8.44
N VAL A 88 23.78 -0.97 8.10
CA VAL A 88 25.01 -1.15 8.86
C VAL A 88 24.90 -0.39 10.17
N ARG A 89 25.27 -1.05 11.27
CA ARG A 89 25.37 -0.45 12.61
C ARG A 89 26.81 -0.23 13.01
N ALA A 90 27.07 0.74 13.90
CA ALA A 90 28.41 1.05 14.41
C ALA A 90 29.15 -0.19 14.98
N SER A 91 28.40 -1.17 15.53
CA SER A 91 28.95 -2.44 16.03
C SER A 91 29.67 -3.28 14.96
N ARG A 92 29.31 -3.12 13.67
CA ARG A 92 29.93 -3.83 12.54
C ARG A 92 31.23 -3.19 12.03
N ALA A 93 31.60 -2.00 12.52
CA ALA A 93 32.80 -1.28 12.06
C ALA A 93 34.08 -2.13 12.12
N GLN A 94 34.29 -2.88 13.21
CA GLN A 94 35.48 -3.73 13.35
C GLN A 94 35.53 -4.85 12.29
N THR A 95 34.38 -5.46 12.01
CA THR A 95 34.27 -6.55 11.03
C THR A 95 34.60 -6.04 9.63
N LEU A 96 34.09 -4.86 9.27
CA LEU A 96 34.40 -4.21 8.00
C LEU A 96 35.89 -3.90 7.88
N LEU A 97 36.49 -3.27 8.90
CA LEU A 97 37.92 -2.94 8.90
C LEU A 97 38.82 -4.17 8.80
N ARG A 98 38.51 -5.24 9.55
CA ARG A 98 39.24 -6.52 9.45
C ARG A 98 39.13 -7.13 8.05
N GLY A 99 37.96 -7.03 7.43
CA GLY A 99 37.75 -7.47 6.05
C GLY A 99 38.56 -6.67 5.02
N MET A 100 39.11 -5.52 5.37
CA MET A 100 39.97 -4.71 4.49
C MET A 100 41.47 -5.02 4.64
N ALA A 101 41.89 -5.92 5.53
CA ALA A 101 43.31 -6.16 5.81
C ALA A 101 44.08 -6.70 4.59
N ASP A 102 43.61 -7.81 4.03
CA ASP A 102 44.21 -8.51 2.89
C ASP A 102 43.14 -9.10 1.95
N ASP A 103 43.57 -9.70 0.85
CA ASP A 103 42.67 -10.27 -0.16
C ASP A 103 41.85 -11.45 0.39
N GLU A 104 42.41 -12.26 1.30
CA GLU A 104 41.71 -13.39 1.90
C GLU A 104 40.61 -12.91 2.85
N ALA A 105 40.90 -11.88 3.65
CA ALA A 105 39.94 -11.22 4.53
C ALA A 105 38.82 -10.55 3.71
N PHE A 106 39.14 -9.93 2.58
CA PHE A 106 38.15 -9.31 1.70
C PHE A 106 37.27 -10.35 1.01
N ASP A 107 37.83 -11.48 0.58
CA ASP A 107 37.08 -12.63 0.04
C ASP A 107 36.12 -13.23 1.08
N LYS A 108 36.50 -13.24 2.38
CA LYS A 108 35.59 -13.60 3.48
C LYS A 108 34.51 -12.55 3.70
N LEU A 109 34.86 -11.27 3.64
CA LEU A 109 33.92 -10.16 3.78
C LEU A 109 32.85 -10.18 2.68
N ALA A 110 33.22 -10.56 1.45
CA ALA A 110 32.30 -10.70 0.32
C ALA A 110 31.11 -11.64 0.62
N LYS A 111 31.30 -12.66 1.47
CA LYS A 111 30.20 -13.57 1.87
C LYS A 111 29.13 -12.88 2.73
N LEU A 112 29.42 -11.70 3.28
CA LEU A 112 28.51 -10.90 4.09
C LEU A 112 27.90 -9.73 3.31
N ALA A 113 28.32 -9.51 2.06
CA ALA A 113 27.82 -8.44 1.20
C ALA A 113 26.49 -8.85 0.57
N GLU A 114 25.65 -7.86 0.27
CA GLU A 114 24.36 -8.08 -0.38
C GLU A 114 24.45 -8.01 -1.90
N ALA A 115 25.34 -7.14 -2.40
CA ALA A 115 25.57 -6.98 -3.82
C ALA A 115 26.98 -6.46 -4.09
N LYS A 116 27.34 -6.44 -5.38
CA LYS A 116 28.63 -5.93 -5.87
C LYS A 116 28.48 -4.95 -7.04
N ILE A 117 29.50 -4.10 -7.20
CA ILE A 117 29.69 -3.21 -8.36
C ILE A 117 31.04 -3.55 -9.01
N GLU A 118 30.99 -4.16 -10.19
CA GLU A 118 32.19 -4.53 -10.96
C GLU A 118 32.68 -3.36 -11.82
N SER A 119 31.75 -2.59 -12.38
CA SER A 119 32.03 -1.40 -13.17
C SER A 119 30.93 -0.36 -12.96
N TRP A 120 31.29 0.90 -13.13
CA TRP A 120 30.36 2.01 -13.06
C TRP A 120 30.53 2.98 -14.24
N ASP A 121 29.41 3.42 -14.79
CA ASP A 121 29.35 4.41 -15.87
C ASP A 121 28.79 5.73 -15.32
N PHE A 122 29.70 6.68 -15.03
CA PHE A 122 29.35 8.06 -14.67
C PHE A 122 28.87 8.87 -15.89
N ARG A 123 28.67 8.23 -17.05
CA ARG A 123 28.22 8.80 -18.33
C ARG A 123 29.20 9.77 -19.00
N THR A 124 30.01 10.47 -18.21
CA THR A 124 31.15 11.31 -18.61
C THR A 124 32.48 10.56 -18.50
N HIS A 125 32.54 9.52 -17.66
CA HIS A 125 33.67 8.62 -17.51
C HIS A 125 33.20 7.24 -17.01
N SER A 126 34.01 6.20 -17.19
CA SER A 126 33.67 4.85 -16.73
C SER A 126 34.84 4.25 -15.96
N LEU A 127 34.54 3.57 -14.84
CA LEU A 127 35.52 2.87 -14.02
C LEU A 127 35.22 1.37 -14.00
N ASN A 128 36.26 0.55 -14.03
CA ASN A 128 36.18 -0.90 -13.89
C ASN A 128 36.94 -1.33 -12.64
N PHE A 129 36.20 -1.61 -11.56
CA PHE A 129 36.73 -1.95 -10.23
C PHE A 129 37.38 -3.32 -10.17
N GLY A 130 36.82 -4.29 -10.90
CA GLY A 130 37.28 -5.67 -10.95
C GLY A 130 36.12 -6.67 -10.99
N GLN A 131 36.38 -7.88 -11.47
CA GLN A 131 35.40 -8.96 -11.54
C GLN A 131 35.77 -10.09 -10.56
N ALA A 132 34.88 -10.40 -9.62
CA ALA A 132 35.02 -11.51 -8.68
C ALA A 132 33.65 -11.88 -8.09
N TYR A 133 33.62 -12.96 -7.30
CA TYR A 133 32.44 -13.39 -6.53
C TYR A 133 31.18 -13.62 -7.39
N PRO A 134 31.16 -14.62 -8.29
CA PRO A 134 30.00 -14.89 -9.15
C PRO A 134 28.74 -15.30 -8.37
N PHE A 135 28.89 -15.67 -7.10
CA PHE A 135 27.77 -15.97 -6.19
C PHE A 135 27.04 -14.73 -5.66
N LEU A 136 27.66 -13.55 -5.73
CA LEU A 136 27.02 -12.29 -5.33
C LEU A 136 26.28 -11.69 -6.52
N PRO A 137 25.05 -11.20 -6.35
CA PRO A 137 24.37 -10.45 -7.39
C PRO A 137 25.06 -9.10 -7.61
N THR A 138 25.00 -8.61 -8.84
CA THR A 138 25.33 -7.22 -9.17
C THR A 138 24.28 -6.28 -8.58
N TRP A 139 24.65 -5.03 -8.32
CA TRP A 139 23.73 -4.02 -7.78
C TRP A 139 22.44 -3.87 -8.62
N LYS A 140 22.52 -4.05 -9.95
CA LYS A 140 21.37 -3.99 -10.88
C LYS A 140 20.38 -5.15 -10.73
N GLU A 141 20.78 -6.23 -10.07
CA GLU A 141 19.91 -7.40 -9.82
C GLU A 141 19.10 -7.26 -8.53
N LEU A 142 19.48 -6.34 -7.64
CA LEU A 142 18.66 -5.97 -6.48
C LEU A 142 17.36 -5.32 -6.95
N ALA A 143 16.23 -5.75 -6.37
CA ALA A 143 14.90 -5.31 -6.78
C ALA A 143 14.76 -3.78 -6.85
N PHE A 144 15.33 -3.05 -5.87
CA PHE A 144 15.27 -1.60 -5.82
C PHE A 144 15.96 -0.93 -7.01
N PHE A 145 17.13 -1.40 -7.43
CA PHE A 145 17.89 -0.77 -8.53
C PHE A 145 17.51 -1.32 -9.91
N LYS A 146 16.88 -2.49 -9.95
CA LYS A 146 16.49 -3.16 -11.18
C LYS A 146 15.49 -2.31 -11.98
N GLY A 147 15.88 -1.89 -13.18
CA GLY A 147 15.05 -1.07 -14.07
C GLY A 147 15.24 0.44 -13.90
N GLN A 148 16.10 0.88 -12.97
CA GLN A 148 16.50 2.28 -12.89
C GLN A 148 17.56 2.63 -13.96
N GLU A 149 17.51 3.87 -14.45
CA GLU A 149 18.54 4.46 -15.30
C GLU A 149 19.10 5.70 -14.62
N LYS A 150 20.31 5.58 -14.05
CA LYS A 150 20.98 6.68 -13.36
C LYS A 150 21.64 7.62 -14.37
N LEU A 151 21.03 8.79 -14.61
CA LEU A 151 21.60 9.92 -15.34
C LEU A 151 21.84 11.10 -14.39
N VAL A 152 20.88 11.48 -13.57
CA VAL A 152 21.03 12.52 -12.56
C VAL A 152 21.75 11.96 -11.33
N LEU A 153 21.36 10.77 -10.87
CA LEU A 153 21.92 10.13 -9.67
C LEU A 153 23.19 9.31 -9.95
N ARG A 154 23.87 9.58 -11.06
CA ARG A 154 25.02 8.79 -11.55
C ARG A 154 26.27 8.90 -10.68
N ASP A 155 26.40 10.01 -9.95
CA ASP A 155 27.58 10.31 -9.12
C ASP A 155 27.32 9.99 -7.63
N CYS A 156 26.05 9.98 -7.22
CA CYS A 156 25.60 9.79 -5.85
C CYS A 156 26.11 8.48 -5.24
N GLY A 157 26.61 8.53 -4.00
CA GLY A 157 27.11 7.38 -3.24
C GLY A 157 28.48 6.83 -3.67
N LEU A 158 29.09 7.37 -4.73
CA LEU A 158 30.40 6.93 -5.22
C LEU A 158 31.49 8.00 -5.11
N ILE A 159 31.12 9.27 -5.22
CA ILE A 159 32.03 10.40 -4.99
C ILE A 159 31.77 11.06 -3.63
N ASP A 160 32.81 11.68 -3.08
CA ASP A 160 32.72 12.56 -1.93
C ASP A 160 32.20 13.94 -2.40
N PRO A 161 30.99 14.36 -1.98
CA PRO A 161 30.37 15.61 -2.41
C PRO A 161 31.14 16.86 -1.98
N GLU A 162 32.08 16.72 -1.04
CA GLU A 162 32.87 17.81 -0.49
C GLU A 162 34.26 17.93 -1.13
N ARG A 163 34.51 17.19 -2.21
CA ARG A 163 35.80 17.16 -2.91
C ARG A 163 35.63 17.38 -4.42
N ILE A 164 35.94 18.61 -4.85
CA ILE A 164 35.94 18.97 -6.28
C ILE A 164 36.81 18.04 -7.14
N GLU A 165 37.92 17.50 -6.62
CA GLU A 165 38.82 16.64 -7.39
C GLU A 165 38.11 15.37 -7.87
N GLU A 166 37.27 14.76 -7.03
CA GLU A 166 36.57 13.51 -7.40
C GLU A 166 35.55 13.75 -8.52
N TYR A 167 34.79 14.85 -8.48
CA TYR A 167 33.88 15.25 -9.56
C TYR A 167 34.63 15.50 -10.88
N VAL A 168 35.76 16.23 -10.84
CA VAL A 168 36.61 16.43 -12.03
C VAL A 168 37.22 15.11 -12.52
N GLY A 169 37.58 14.21 -11.60
CA GLY A 169 38.10 12.86 -11.85
C GLY A 169 37.19 12.04 -12.76
N ILE A 170 35.89 12.09 -12.51
CA ILE A 170 34.85 11.39 -13.28
C ILE A 170 34.37 12.17 -14.51
N GLY A 171 35.04 13.26 -14.88
CA GLY A 171 34.77 14.03 -16.09
C GLY A 171 33.91 15.28 -15.88
N GLY A 172 33.61 15.67 -14.65
CA GLY A 172 32.97 16.93 -14.32
C GLY A 172 33.79 18.15 -14.77
N TYR A 173 33.10 19.26 -15.07
CA TYR A 173 33.64 20.51 -15.65
C TYR A 173 34.22 20.42 -17.06
N PHE A 174 34.38 19.23 -17.65
CA PHE A 174 34.75 19.10 -19.06
C PHE A 174 33.61 19.53 -20.00
N GLY A 175 32.34 19.42 -19.55
CA GLY A 175 31.19 19.98 -20.25
C GLY A 175 31.27 21.51 -20.31
N LEU A 176 31.59 22.15 -19.18
CA LEU A 176 31.85 23.59 -19.11
C LEU A 176 33.04 24.01 -19.98
N LEU A 177 34.16 23.28 -19.93
CA LEU A 177 35.32 23.55 -20.78
C LEU A 177 34.92 23.54 -22.26
N LYS A 178 34.24 22.48 -22.71
CA LYS A 178 33.72 22.37 -24.09
C LYS A 178 32.81 23.53 -24.45
N ALA A 179 31.89 23.90 -23.54
CA ALA A 179 30.95 25.01 -23.75
C ALA A 179 31.67 26.35 -23.98
N LEU A 180 32.70 26.65 -23.18
CA LEU A 180 33.43 27.93 -23.28
C LEU A 180 34.48 27.95 -24.40
N SER A 181 35.06 26.80 -24.76
CA SER A 181 36.16 26.74 -25.73
C SER A 181 35.73 26.45 -27.17
N THR A 182 34.61 25.74 -27.36
CA THR A 182 34.21 25.24 -28.69
C THR A 182 32.77 25.60 -29.10
N MET A 183 31.94 26.07 -28.16
CA MET A 183 30.52 26.31 -28.43
C MET A 183 30.16 27.79 -28.32
N THR A 184 29.23 28.23 -29.16
CA THR A 184 28.57 29.53 -29.02
C THR A 184 27.35 29.40 -28.11
N PRO A 185 26.90 30.50 -27.47
CA PRO A 185 25.66 30.50 -26.68
C PRO A 185 24.44 29.91 -27.43
N ASP A 186 24.29 30.24 -28.72
CA ASP A 186 23.19 29.72 -29.55
C ASP A 186 23.29 28.22 -29.81
N SER A 187 24.51 27.70 -30.03
CA SER A 187 24.71 26.27 -30.23
C SER A 187 24.37 25.45 -28.99
N ILE A 188 24.59 26.00 -27.78
CA ILE A 188 24.19 25.37 -26.52
C ILE A 188 22.66 25.29 -26.42
N ILE A 189 21.95 26.36 -26.76
CA ILE A 189 20.49 26.39 -26.75
C ILE A 189 19.92 25.39 -27.78
N GLU A 190 20.50 25.28 -28.97
CA GLU A 190 20.07 24.28 -29.96
C GLU A 190 20.37 22.84 -29.51
N GLU A 191 21.49 22.60 -28.83
CA GLU A 191 21.78 21.27 -28.25
C GLU A 191 20.77 20.90 -27.16
N LEU A 192 20.40 21.87 -26.31
CA LEU A 192 19.33 21.70 -25.33
C LEU A 192 17.97 21.45 -25.99
N LYS A 193 17.70 22.08 -27.14
CA LYS A 193 16.49 21.82 -27.93
C LYS A 193 16.45 20.40 -28.49
N LYS A 194 17.57 19.89 -29.02
CA LYS A 194 17.67 18.48 -29.47
C LYS A 194 17.42 17.49 -28.34
N SER A 195 17.94 17.78 -27.14
CA SER A 195 17.70 16.93 -25.97
C SER A 195 16.21 16.78 -25.63
N GLY A 196 15.41 17.81 -25.93
CA GLY A 196 14.00 17.88 -25.54
C GLY A 196 13.78 17.98 -24.04
N LEU A 197 14.77 18.45 -23.27
CA LEU A 197 14.64 18.66 -21.83
C LEU A 197 13.46 19.59 -21.51
N ARG A 198 12.63 19.13 -20.57
CA ARG A 198 11.52 19.89 -19.98
C ARG A 198 11.83 20.16 -18.51
N GLY A 199 11.38 21.31 -18.00
CA GLY A 199 11.60 21.70 -16.62
C GLY A 199 11.07 20.68 -15.62
N ARG A 200 11.93 20.25 -14.69
CA ARG A 200 11.67 19.16 -13.72
C ARG A 200 10.96 19.59 -12.45
N GLY A 201 10.66 20.88 -12.29
CA GLY A 201 9.89 21.43 -11.16
C GLY A 201 8.37 21.25 -11.25
N GLY A 202 7.85 20.45 -12.19
CA GLY A 202 6.44 20.08 -12.27
C GLY A 202 5.71 20.47 -13.55
N ALA A 203 5.84 21.73 -14.01
CA ALA A 203 5.07 22.23 -15.17
C ALA A 203 5.54 21.66 -16.53
N GLY A 204 6.73 21.09 -16.60
CA GLY A 204 7.24 20.49 -17.84
C GLY A 204 7.42 21.47 -19.00
N PHE A 205 7.71 22.75 -18.73
CA PHE A 205 7.95 23.73 -19.82
C PHE A 205 9.28 23.42 -20.56
N PRO A 206 9.35 23.53 -21.90
CA PRO A 206 10.60 23.27 -22.64
C PRO A 206 11.74 24.21 -22.23
N SER A 207 12.83 23.66 -21.68
CA SER A 207 13.91 24.46 -21.08
C SER A 207 14.60 25.37 -22.11
N TRP A 208 14.81 24.88 -23.33
CA TRP A 208 15.44 25.66 -24.42
C TRP A 208 14.63 26.90 -24.80
N LYS A 209 13.28 26.83 -24.77
CA LYS A 209 12.42 27.99 -25.07
C LYS A 209 12.61 29.08 -24.01
N LYS A 210 12.70 28.69 -22.74
CA LYS A 210 12.94 29.62 -21.62
C LYS A 210 14.29 30.33 -21.79
N TRP A 211 15.33 29.58 -22.16
CA TRP A 211 16.67 30.11 -22.41
C TRP A 211 16.72 31.02 -23.64
N ARG A 212 16.02 30.65 -24.73
CA ARG A 212 15.91 31.48 -25.93
C ARG A 212 15.26 32.83 -25.63
N ILE A 213 14.12 32.83 -24.94
CA ILE A 213 13.43 34.07 -24.54
C ILE A 213 14.36 34.96 -23.72
N MET A 214 15.03 34.39 -22.72
CA MET A 214 15.99 35.13 -21.90
C MET A 214 17.13 35.73 -22.74
N ARG A 215 17.75 34.90 -23.59
CA ARG A 215 18.86 35.30 -24.45
C ARG A 215 18.48 36.45 -25.38
N ASP A 216 17.33 36.35 -26.03
CA ASP A 216 16.83 37.38 -26.95
C ASP A 216 16.58 38.70 -26.21
N ASN A 217 16.06 38.66 -24.98
CA ASN A 217 15.87 39.86 -24.15
C ASN A 217 17.20 40.49 -23.72
N VAL A 218 18.20 39.68 -23.33
CA VAL A 218 19.54 40.16 -22.98
C VAL A 218 20.24 40.80 -24.19
N LEU A 219 20.05 40.26 -25.39
CA LEU A 219 20.58 40.83 -26.63
C LEU A 219 19.87 42.14 -27.01
N ALA A 220 18.55 42.20 -26.86
CA ALA A 220 17.77 43.39 -27.20
C ALA A 220 18.01 44.55 -26.23
N LYS A 221 18.24 44.26 -24.94
CA LYS A 221 18.51 45.25 -23.89
C LYS A 221 19.74 44.81 -23.06
N PRO A 222 20.96 45.09 -23.55
CA PRO A 222 22.18 44.76 -22.82
C PRO A 222 22.16 45.38 -21.41
N GLY A 223 22.38 44.55 -20.40
CA GLY A 223 22.32 44.96 -19.00
C GLY A 223 22.50 43.76 -18.07
N GLU A 224 22.28 43.97 -16.78
CA GLU A 224 22.30 42.88 -15.81
C GLU A 224 21.19 41.87 -16.10
N ALA A 225 21.53 40.59 -15.92
CA ALA A 225 20.68 39.44 -16.16
C ALA A 225 20.98 38.38 -15.10
N TYR A 226 19.93 37.69 -14.64
CA TYR A 226 20.01 36.76 -13.52
C TYR A 226 19.61 35.34 -13.95
N VAL A 227 20.32 34.35 -13.42
CA VAL A 227 19.85 32.96 -13.39
C VAL A 227 19.56 32.57 -11.95
N VAL A 228 18.46 31.84 -11.75
CA VAL A 228 18.03 31.43 -10.42
C VAL A 228 17.82 29.92 -10.42
N CYS A 229 18.45 29.25 -9.47
CA CYS A 229 18.16 27.87 -9.13
C CYS A 229 17.12 27.85 -8.01
N ASN A 230 15.96 27.25 -8.31
CA ASN A 230 14.91 27.03 -7.33
C ASN A 230 15.13 25.65 -6.65
N ALA A 231 15.63 25.68 -5.42
CA ALA A 231 15.78 24.53 -4.53
C ALA A 231 14.79 24.58 -3.34
N ASP A 232 13.63 25.23 -3.52
CA ASP A 232 12.54 25.26 -2.55
C ASP A 232 11.63 24.03 -2.72
N GLU A 233 12.16 22.85 -2.39
CA GLU A 233 11.45 21.57 -2.47
C GLU A 233 10.51 21.41 -1.27
N GLY A 234 9.41 22.15 -1.27
CA GLY A 234 8.43 22.20 -0.18
C GLY A 234 7.44 21.04 -0.13
N ASP A 235 7.38 20.20 -1.18
CA ASP A 235 6.40 19.11 -1.28
C ASP A 235 6.65 18.01 -0.22
N PRO A 236 5.67 17.65 0.63
CA PRO A 236 5.78 16.52 1.53
C PRO A 236 6.08 15.22 0.78
N GLY A 237 7.12 14.51 1.22
CA GLY A 237 7.59 13.28 0.59
C GLY A 237 8.56 13.50 -0.58
N ALA A 238 8.81 14.74 -1.02
CA ALA A 238 9.84 15.07 -2.00
C ALA A 238 11.17 15.41 -1.32
N TYR A 239 12.27 14.86 -1.85
CA TYR A 239 13.63 15.10 -1.37
C TYR A 239 14.70 14.80 -2.44
N MET A 240 14.32 14.86 -3.72
CA MET A 240 15.24 14.59 -4.83
C MET A 240 16.24 15.73 -5.00
N ASN A 241 15.77 16.99 -4.99
CA ASN A 241 16.64 18.16 -5.09
C ASN A 241 17.61 18.21 -3.90
N ARG A 242 17.12 17.84 -2.70
CA ARG A 242 17.98 17.70 -1.51
C ARG A 242 19.13 16.72 -1.78
N ASN A 243 18.80 15.52 -2.27
CA ASN A 243 19.82 14.50 -2.51
C ASN A 243 20.80 14.91 -3.60
N GLU A 244 20.35 15.56 -4.67
CA GLU A 244 21.20 16.07 -5.74
C GLU A 244 22.24 17.07 -5.19
N ILE A 245 21.80 18.03 -4.36
CA ILE A 245 22.71 19.02 -3.75
C ILE A 245 23.63 18.37 -2.72
N GLU A 246 23.10 17.50 -1.87
CA GLU A 246 23.88 16.83 -0.82
C GLU A 246 24.90 15.83 -1.39
N SER A 247 24.63 15.24 -2.55
CA SER A 247 25.44 14.15 -3.11
C SER A 247 26.34 14.59 -4.27
N ASP A 248 25.97 15.64 -5.01
CA ASP A 248 26.82 16.21 -6.06
C ASP A 248 26.52 17.72 -6.29
N PRO A 249 27.00 18.60 -5.39
CA PRO A 249 26.81 20.04 -5.53
C PRO A 249 27.56 20.63 -6.74
N HIS A 250 28.60 19.96 -7.23
CA HIS A 250 29.41 20.44 -8.35
C HIS A 250 28.71 20.22 -9.70
N MET A 251 27.95 19.14 -9.89
CA MET A 251 27.08 18.96 -11.05
C MET A 251 26.05 20.07 -11.19
N LEU A 252 25.38 20.43 -10.09
CA LEU A 252 24.43 21.54 -10.08
C LEU A 252 25.14 22.85 -10.48
N LEU A 253 26.27 23.13 -9.85
CA LEU A 253 27.06 24.33 -10.11
C LEU A 253 27.51 24.43 -11.57
N GLU A 254 28.03 23.35 -12.15
CA GLU A 254 28.43 23.29 -13.56
C GLU A 254 27.25 23.61 -14.50
N GLY A 255 26.08 23.03 -14.23
CA GLY A 255 24.88 23.26 -15.02
C GLY A 255 24.43 24.72 -15.01
N ILE A 256 24.47 25.38 -13.85
CA ILE A 256 24.13 26.79 -13.71
C ILE A 256 25.11 27.68 -14.49
N ILE A 257 26.43 27.41 -14.39
CA ILE A 257 27.46 28.19 -15.10
C ILE A 257 27.27 28.09 -16.62
N ILE A 258 27.04 26.89 -17.15
CA ILE A 258 26.82 26.69 -18.59
C ILE A 258 25.58 27.44 -19.06
N GLY A 259 24.47 27.37 -18.33
CA GLY A 259 23.26 28.09 -18.69
C GLY A 259 23.40 29.61 -18.60
N ALA A 260 24.13 30.10 -17.61
CA ALA A 260 24.47 31.51 -17.50
C ALA A 260 25.25 32.01 -18.71
N TYR A 261 26.25 31.23 -19.16
CA TYR A 261 27.00 31.54 -20.39
C TYR A 261 26.08 31.55 -21.63
N ALA A 262 25.21 30.54 -21.77
CA ALA A 262 24.29 30.43 -22.90
C ALA A 262 23.27 31.58 -22.97
N MET A 263 22.81 32.08 -21.82
CA MET A 263 21.84 33.17 -21.74
C MET A 263 22.48 34.57 -21.68
N GLY A 264 23.78 34.66 -21.36
CA GLY A 264 24.48 35.92 -21.15
C GLY A 264 24.25 36.56 -19.79
N ALA A 265 23.99 35.75 -18.76
CA ALA A 265 23.86 36.22 -17.37
C ALA A 265 25.22 36.29 -16.67
N THR A 266 25.39 37.25 -15.78
CA THR A 266 26.63 37.47 -15.01
C THR A 266 26.46 37.22 -13.51
N LYS A 267 25.22 37.03 -13.04
CA LYS A 267 24.89 36.75 -11.64
C LYS A 267 23.91 35.58 -11.53
N GLY A 268 24.19 34.68 -10.60
CA GLY A 268 23.36 33.54 -10.25
C GLY A 268 22.87 33.62 -8.81
N ILE A 269 21.67 33.11 -8.54
CA ILE A 269 21.16 32.93 -7.18
C ILE A 269 20.69 31.49 -7.01
N VAL A 270 21.11 30.84 -5.93
CA VAL A 270 20.56 29.54 -5.53
C VAL A 270 19.70 29.77 -4.30
N TYR A 271 18.38 29.66 -4.49
CA TYR A 271 17.41 29.79 -3.42
C TYR A 271 17.16 28.42 -2.80
N VAL A 272 17.64 28.21 -1.57
CA VAL A 272 17.54 26.94 -0.84
C VAL A 272 16.65 27.12 0.37
N ARG A 273 15.73 26.19 0.62
CA ARG A 273 14.87 26.23 1.81
C ARG A 273 15.69 26.08 3.10
N ALA A 274 15.24 26.72 4.18
CA ALA A 274 15.94 26.69 5.49
C ALA A 274 16.03 25.27 6.09
N GLU A 275 15.12 24.38 5.72
CA GLU A 275 15.03 23.03 6.25
C GLU A 275 16.08 22.07 5.68
N TYR A 276 16.92 22.52 4.73
CA TYR A 276 18.02 21.74 4.14
C TYR A 276 19.42 22.28 4.56
N PRO A 277 19.78 22.25 5.86
CA PRO A 277 21.04 22.81 6.33
C PRO A 277 22.27 22.14 5.71
N LEU A 278 22.27 20.81 5.57
CA LEU A 278 23.38 20.05 4.98
C LEU A 278 23.60 20.40 3.50
N ALA A 279 22.51 20.61 2.75
CA ALA A 279 22.58 21.03 1.36
C ALA A 279 23.23 22.42 1.24
N VAL A 280 22.84 23.36 2.11
CA VAL A 280 23.44 24.71 2.15
C VAL A 280 24.94 24.64 2.49
N GLU A 281 25.31 23.84 3.48
CA GLU A 281 26.71 23.65 3.90
C GLU A 281 27.57 23.11 2.76
N ARG A 282 27.17 21.97 2.15
CA ARG A 282 27.92 21.34 1.06
C ARG A 282 27.99 22.22 -0.19
N PHE A 283 26.89 22.88 -0.55
CA PHE A 283 26.88 23.79 -1.69
C PHE A 283 27.76 25.02 -1.45
N THR A 284 27.77 25.58 -0.24
CA THR A 284 28.69 26.68 0.13
C THR A 284 30.15 26.28 -0.02
N LYS A 285 30.50 25.06 0.42
CA LYS A 285 31.85 24.50 0.26
C LYS A 285 32.20 24.33 -1.23
N ALA A 286 31.29 23.82 -2.04
CA ALA A 286 31.48 23.66 -3.49
C ALA A 286 31.70 25.00 -4.21
N LEU A 287 30.97 26.07 -3.83
CA LEU A 287 31.20 27.43 -4.34
C LEU A 287 32.60 27.93 -4.00
N GLY A 288 33.06 27.71 -2.76
CA GLY A 288 34.42 28.08 -2.32
C GLY A 288 35.50 27.35 -3.12
N GLN A 289 35.33 26.06 -3.35
CA GLN A 289 36.24 25.24 -4.15
C GLN A 289 36.28 25.70 -5.62
N ALA A 290 35.11 25.92 -6.24
CA ALA A 290 35.03 26.36 -7.63
C ALA A 290 35.63 27.75 -7.86
N ARG A 291 35.43 28.70 -6.92
CA ARG A 291 36.08 30.02 -6.96
C ARG A 291 37.60 29.89 -6.88
N SER A 292 38.09 29.07 -5.95
CA SER A 292 39.53 28.82 -5.76
C SER A 292 40.18 28.16 -6.99
N ALA A 293 39.43 27.29 -7.66
CA ALA A 293 39.86 26.63 -8.89
C ALA A 293 39.71 27.48 -10.16
N GLY A 294 39.18 28.72 -10.10
CA GLY A 294 38.94 29.56 -11.29
C GLY A 294 37.80 29.07 -12.19
N LEU A 295 36.88 28.28 -11.64
CA LEU A 295 35.68 27.76 -12.30
C LEU A 295 34.43 28.63 -12.04
N LEU A 296 34.51 29.56 -11.10
CA LEU A 296 33.49 30.56 -10.78
C LEU A 296 34.17 31.91 -10.47
N GLY A 297 33.50 33.02 -10.75
CA GLY A 297 34.02 34.37 -10.55
C GLY A 297 34.44 35.03 -11.86
N LYS A 298 35.64 35.61 -11.89
CA LYS A 298 36.15 36.36 -13.06
C LYS A 298 37.01 35.48 -13.96
N ASN A 299 36.90 35.70 -15.28
CA ASN A 299 37.66 35.03 -16.33
C ASN A 299 37.65 33.50 -16.19
N ILE A 300 36.44 32.92 -16.09
CA ILE A 300 36.26 31.48 -15.85
C ILE A 300 37.02 30.67 -16.91
N LEU A 301 37.88 29.75 -16.48
CA LEU A 301 38.78 28.96 -17.35
C LEU A 301 39.67 29.82 -18.28
N GLY A 302 40.00 31.05 -17.88
CA GLY A 302 40.77 32.00 -18.69
C GLY A 302 39.98 32.61 -19.86
N SER A 303 38.66 32.40 -19.91
CA SER A 303 37.77 33.01 -20.91
C SER A 303 37.44 34.48 -20.57
N LYS A 304 36.67 35.16 -21.44
CA LYS A 304 36.12 36.50 -21.16
C LYS A 304 34.84 36.46 -20.30
N PHE A 305 34.34 35.27 -19.98
CA PHE A 305 33.08 35.10 -19.25
C PHE A 305 33.30 35.26 -17.74
N ASN A 306 32.43 36.07 -17.12
CA ASN A 306 32.42 36.33 -15.70
C ASN A 306 31.04 35.95 -15.14
N PHE A 307 31.02 35.15 -14.09
CA PHE A 307 29.77 34.71 -13.48
C PHE A 307 30.02 34.31 -12.03
N ASP A 308 29.17 34.77 -11.11
CA ASP A 308 29.24 34.42 -9.70
C ASP A 308 27.85 34.10 -9.15
N ILE A 309 27.82 33.35 -8.05
CA ILE A 309 26.59 32.82 -7.44
C ILE A 309 26.49 33.22 -5.97
N GLU A 310 25.31 33.68 -5.57
CA GLU A 310 24.93 33.87 -4.17
C GLU A 310 23.91 32.82 -3.73
N ILE A 311 23.94 32.47 -2.44
CA ILE A 311 22.94 31.59 -1.83
C ILE A 311 21.95 32.48 -1.07
N VAL A 312 20.66 32.24 -1.29
CA VAL A 312 19.59 32.82 -0.48
C VAL A 312 18.88 31.69 0.24
N THR A 313 18.80 31.79 1.57
CA THR A 313 18.06 30.82 2.38
C THR A 313 16.62 31.28 2.57
N GLY A 314 15.66 30.41 2.25
CA GLY A 314 14.24 30.68 2.43
C GLY A 314 13.81 30.79 3.89
N ALA A 315 12.57 31.22 4.12
CA ALA A 315 12.01 31.44 5.46
C ALA A 315 10.84 30.51 5.81
N GLY A 316 10.79 29.31 5.21
CA GLY A 316 9.80 28.26 5.52
C GLY A 316 8.41 28.47 4.91
N ALA A 317 8.29 29.17 3.79
CA ALA A 317 7.01 29.39 3.10
C ALA A 317 6.91 28.56 1.81
N PHE A 318 5.98 27.59 1.74
CA PHE A 318 5.83 26.69 0.58
C PHE A 318 5.54 27.45 -0.72
N VAL A 319 4.78 28.54 -0.64
CA VAL A 319 4.45 29.36 -1.81
C VAL A 319 5.67 29.98 -2.50
N CYS A 320 6.81 30.11 -1.79
CA CYS A 320 8.05 30.60 -2.39
C CYS A 320 8.67 29.64 -3.41
N GLY A 321 8.14 28.42 -3.57
CA GLY A 321 8.46 27.55 -4.69
C GLY A 321 7.88 28.06 -6.03
N GLU A 322 6.88 28.95 -6.00
CA GLU A 322 6.33 29.59 -7.19
C GLU A 322 7.28 30.67 -7.72
N GLU A 323 7.52 30.69 -9.04
CA GLU A 323 8.57 31.51 -9.68
C GLU A 323 8.55 33.00 -9.28
N THR A 324 7.39 33.64 -9.25
CA THR A 324 7.28 35.08 -8.93
C THR A 324 7.26 35.35 -7.43
N ALA A 325 6.73 34.43 -6.62
CA ALA A 325 6.86 34.50 -5.16
C ALA A 325 8.31 34.31 -4.70
N LEU A 326 9.07 33.45 -5.37
CA LEU A 326 10.50 33.25 -5.16
C LEU A 326 11.27 34.55 -5.41
N ILE A 327 11.01 35.23 -6.54
CA ILE A 327 11.60 36.54 -6.83
C ILE A 327 11.28 37.53 -5.71
N ALA A 328 10.01 37.63 -5.29
CA ALA A 328 9.61 38.54 -4.23
C ALA A 328 10.38 38.26 -2.91
N SER A 329 10.58 36.98 -2.57
CA SER A 329 11.34 36.56 -1.40
C SER A 329 12.82 36.98 -1.49
N ILE A 330 13.47 36.78 -2.64
CA ILE A 330 14.84 37.25 -2.90
C ILE A 330 14.94 38.78 -2.76
N GLU A 331 13.92 39.51 -3.19
CA GLU A 331 13.84 40.97 -3.06
C GLU A 331 13.54 41.45 -1.63
N GLY A 332 13.46 40.55 -0.64
CA GLY A 332 13.14 40.89 0.75
C GLY A 332 11.67 41.25 0.99
N LYS A 333 10.77 40.86 0.07
CA LYS A 333 9.32 41.08 0.16
C LYS A 333 8.60 39.80 0.58
N ALA A 334 7.35 39.93 1.01
CA ALA A 334 6.49 38.76 1.22
C ALA A 334 6.31 37.97 -0.10
N GLY A 335 6.47 36.65 -0.04
CA GLY A 335 6.37 35.72 -1.18
C GLY A 335 4.96 35.59 -1.77
N ARG A 336 4.46 36.66 -2.37
CA ARG A 336 3.13 36.73 -2.99
C ARG A 336 3.25 36.69 -4.52
N PRO A 337 2.73 35.65 -5.20
CA PRO A 337 2.80 35.55 -6.66
C PRO A 337 2.22 36.76 -7.39
N SER A 338 2.77 37.07 -8.55
CA SER A 338 2.33 38.16 -9.43
C SER A 338 1.71 37.63 -10.73
N PRO A 339 0.68 38.30 -11.29
CA PRO A 339 0.12 37.93 -12.58
C PRO A 339 1.18 37.96 -13.69
N ARG A 340 1.01 37.08 -14.68
CA ARG A 340 1.80 37.06 -15.91
C ARG A 340 0.86 37.40 -17.08
N PRO A 341 1.25 38.23 -18.05
CA PRO A 341 2.56 38.88 -18.24
C PRO A 341 2.83 40.09 -17.31
N PRO A 342 4.10 40.53 -17.16
CA PRO A 342 5.31 40.02 -17.83
C PRO A 342 5.84 38.71 -17.23
N PHE A 343 6.53 37.90 -18.04
CA PHE A 343 7.19 36.68 -17.57
C PHE A 343 8.58 37.00 -16.97
N PRO A 344 9.09 36.21 -16.00
CA PRO A 344 10.40 36.44 -15.39
C PRO A 344 11.56 36.57 -16.40
N ALA A 345 11.54 35.80 -17.49
CA ALA A 345 12.56 35.85 -18.54
C ALA A 345 12.59 37.19 -19.30
N GLN A 346 11.52 37.99 -19.22
CA GLN A 346 11.45 39.35 -19.77
C GLN A 346 11.74 40.38 -18.67
N GLN A 347 11.04 40.27 -17.54
CA GLN A 347 11.14 41.16 -16.40
C GLN A 347 10.90 40.35 -15.12
N GLY A 348 11.99 39.98 -14.45
CA GLY A 348 12.00 39.20 -13.22
C GLY A 348 12.68 39.96 -12.08
N LEU A 349 13.72 39.37 -11.51
CA LEU A 349 14.43 39.89 -10.35
C LEU A 349 14.98 41.30 -10.60
N TYR A 350 14.62 42.24 -9.72
CA TYR A 350 14.95 43.67 -9.83
C TYR A 350 14.53 44.30 -11.18
N GLY A 351 13.48 43.76 -11.80
CA GLY A 351 13.01 44.19 -13.11
C GLY A 351 13.94 43.81 -14.26
N ARG A 352 14.90 42.91 -14.05
CA ARG A 352 15.85 42.44 -15.06
C ARG A 352 15.42 41.09 -15.65
N PRO A 353 15.80 40.76 -16.90
CA PRO A 353 15.59 39.43 -17.44
C PRO A 353 16.13 38.37 -16.47
N THR A 354 15.29 37.39 -16.12
CA THR A 354 15.62 36.36 -15.13
C THR A 354 15.11 34.99 -15.54
N THR A 355 15.98 33.99 -15.58
CA THR A 355 15.56 32.58 -15.78
C THR A 355 15.62 31.82 -14.48
N ILE A 356 14.49 31.23 -14.09
CA ILE A 356 14.37 30.37 -12.91
C ILE A 356 14.21 28.93 -13.39
N SER A 357 15.03 28.00 -12.88
CA SER A 357 14.87 26.57 -13.13
C SER A 357 15.11 25.76 -11.86
N ASN A 358 14.43 24.63 -11.76
CA ASN A 358 14.57 23.67 -10.66
C ASN A 358 15.96 22.97 -10.69
N VAL A 359 16.44 22.52 -9.53
CA VAL A 359 17.72 21.83 -9.32
C VAL A 359 17.97 20.72 -10.35
N GLU A 360 17.09 19.73 -10.46
CA GLU A 360 17.25 18.60 -11.37
C GLU A 360 17.35 19.04 -12.84
N THR A 361 16.69 20.15 -13.21
CA THR A 361 16.81 20.72 -14.56
C THR A 361 18.23 21.16 -14.85
N TRP A 362 18.92 21.78 -13.88
CA TRP A 362 20.32 22.17 -13.99
C TRP A 362 21.26 20.96 -13.98
N CYS A 363 20.99 19.97 -13.13
CA CYS A 363 21.79 18.75 -13.02
C CYS A 363 21.85 17.94 -14.34
N ASN A 364 20.85 18.07 -15.20
CA ASN A 364 20.84 17.45 -16.53
C ASN A 364 21.75 18.16 -17.56
N ILE A 365 22.06 19.45 -17.38
CA ILE A 365 22.78 20.26 -18.37
C ILE A 365 24.20 19.76 -18.63
N PRO A 366 25.06 19.48 -17.62
CA PRO A 366 26.43 19.04 -17.85
C PRO A 366 26.50 17.80 -18.75
N LEU A 367 25.63 16.81 -18.49
CA LEU A 367 25.57 15.58 -19.27
C LEU A 367 25.13 15.81 -20.71
N ILE A 368 24.09 16.64 -20.93
CA ILE A 368 23.61 16.99 -22.27
C ILE A 368 24.74 17.65 -23.09
N ILE A 369 25.53 18.52 -22.48
CA ILE A 369 26.62 19.21 -23.19
C ILE A 369 27.83 18.30 -23.42
N ALA A 370 28.16 17.45 -22.44
CA ALA A 370 29.24 16.49 -22.58
C ALA A 370 28.96 15.45 -23.69
N ARG A 371 27.77 14.85 -23.70
CA ARG A 371 27.41 13.71 -24.57
C ARG A 371 26.57 14.07 -25.80
N GLY A 372 25.98 15.26 -25.83
CA GLY A 372 25.05 15.71 -26.86
C GLY A 372 23.58 15.46 -26.49
N GLY A 373 22.70 16.30 -27.05
CA GLY A 373 21.25 16.22 -26.89
C GLY A 373 20.66 14.95 -27.54
N ASP A 374 21.27 14.45 -28.62
CA ASP A 374 20.81 13.21 -29.27
C ASP A 374 20.95 12.02 -28.32
N PHE A 375 22.07 11.92 -27.60
CA PHE A 375 22.27 10.90 -26.56
C PHE A 375 21.17 10.98 -25.48
N PHE A 376 20.90 12.18 -24.95
CA PHE A 376 19.86 12.37 -23.93
C PHE A 376 18.45 12.00 -24.44
N SER A 377 18.18 12.28 -25.71
CA SER A 377 16.87 12.00 -26.34
C SER A 377 16.57 10.52 -26.53
N THR A 378 17.56 9.64 -26.41
CA THR A 378 17.36 8.18 -26.49
C THR A 378 16.62 7.60 -25.28
N PHE A 379 16.58 8.35 -24.17
CA PHE A 379 15.84 7.97 -22.97
C PHE A 379 14.45 8.61 -22.96
N GLY A 380 13.48 7.90 -22.38
CA GLY A 380 12.11 8.38 -22.22
C GLY A 380 11.22 8.11 -23.44
N THR A 381 10.14 8.88 -23.57
CA THR A 381 9.22 8.81 -24.73
C THR A 381 9.50 9.91 -25.74
N ALA A 382 8.86 9.83 -26.92
CA ALA A 382 8.99 10.86 -27.96
C ALA A 382 8.60 12.27 -27.47
N ASN A 383 7.58 12.37 -26.62
CA ASN A 383 7.04 13.64 -26.08
C ASN A 383 7.66 14.03 -24.73
N SER A 384 8.19 13.06 -24.00
CA SER A 384 8.74 13.23 -22.66
C SER A 384 10.10 12.54 -22.59
N ARG A 385 11.15 13.25 -23.02
CA ARG A 385 12.53 12.75 -23.13
C ARG A 385 13.30 12.81 -21.81
N GLY A 386 14.31 11.96 -21.69
CA GLY A 386 15.18 11.84 -20.54
C GLY A 386 14.61 10.98 -19.41
N THR A 387 15.30 11.04 -18.27
CA THR A 387 14.87 10.43 -17.01
C THR A 387 14.26 11.47 -16.06
N LYS A 388 13.64 10.98 -14.99
CA LYS A 388 13.18 11.75 -13.83
C LYS A 388 13.49 10.98 -12.55
N VAL A 389 13.95 11.69 -11.52
CA VAL A 389 14.11 11.13 -10.17
C VAL A 389 12.78 11.21 -9.41
N PHE A 390 12.31 10.09 -8.89
CA PHE A 390 11.10 9.99 -8.08
C PHE A 390 11.44 9.62 -6.64
N SER A 391 10.78 10.23 -5.67
CA SER A 391 10.88 9.80 -4.27
C SER A 391 9.65 8.99 -3.89
N PHE A 392 9.84 7.70 -3.64
CA PHE A 392 8.79 6.81 -3.17
C PHE A 392 8.78 6.76 -1.65
N VAL A 393 7.65 7.17 -1.06
CA VAL A 393 7.41 7.18 0.38
C VAL A 393 6.04 6.59 0.72
N GLY A 394 5.75 6.43 2.00
CA GLY A 394 4.47 5.93 2.48
C GLY A 394 4.45 4.41 2.61
N LYS A 395 3.39 3.77 2.11
CA LYS A 395 3.12 2.33 2.30
C LYS A 395 3.77 1.50 1.19
N VAL A 396 5.09 1.38 1.21
CA VAL A 396 5.89 0.44 0.40
C VAL A 396 7.07 -0.11 1.21
N ARG A 397 7.58 -1.28 0.80
CA ARG A 397 8.72 -1.94 1.44
C ARG A 397 10.03 -1.20 1.18
N ASN A 398 10.31 -0.87 -0.08
CA ASN A 398 11.56 -0.21 -0.46
C ASN A 398 11.27 1.27 -0.76
N THR A 399 11.42 2.13 0.25
CA THR A 399 11.37 3.60 0.09
C THR A 399 12.72 4.14 -0.37
N GLY A 400 12.70 5.21 -1.17
CA GLY A 400 13.92 5.87 -1.63
C GLY A 400 13.76 6.68 -2.89
N LEU A 401 14.89 7.00 -3.52
CA LEU A 401 14.99 7.71 -4.79
C LEU A 401 15.16 6.71 -5.93
N VAL A 402 14.26 6.81 -6.91
CA VAL A 402 14.18 5.91 -8.05
C VAL A 402 14.25 6.75 -9.32
N GLU A 403 15.32 6.59 -10.10
CA GLU A 403 15.47 7.31 -11.37
C GLU A 403 14.97 6.45 -12.54
N LEU A 404 13.92 6.91 -13.20
CA LEU A 404 13.25 6.17 -14.27
C LEU A 404 13.27 6.94 -15.59
N PRO A 405 13.41 6.25 -16.73
CA PRO A 405 13.03 6.80 -18.02
C PRO A 405 11.55 7.17 -18.00
N LEU A 406 11.23 8.36 -18.50
CA LEU A 406 9.83 8.79 -18.64
C LEU A 406 9.07 7.83 -19.57
N GLY A 407 7.84 7.49 -19.20
CA GLY A 407 7.06 6.44 -19.85
C GLY A 407 7.12 5.06 -19.17
N SER A 408 8.00 4.88 -18.18
CA SER A 408 7.92 3.72 -17.26
C SER A 408 6.56 3.69 -16.56
N THR A 409 6.01 2.52 -16.20
CA THR A 409 4.66 2.46 -15.58
C THR A 409 4.71 2.62 -14.06
N LEU A 410 3.61 3.13 -13.47
CA LEU A 410 3.47 3.16 -12.00
C LEU A 410 3.52 1.75 -11.39
N GLU A 411 3.03 0.74 -12.11
CA GLU A 411 3.03 -0.67 -11.68
C GLU A 411 4.47 -1.20 -11.53
N SER A 412 5.35 -0.94 -12.51
CA SER A 412 6.74 -1.39 -12.43
C SER A 412 7.50 -0.67 -11.31
N ALA A 413 7.19 0.60 -11.06
CA ALA A 413 7.81 1.36 -9.99
C ALA A 413 7.31 0.92 -8.59
N VAL A 414 6.00 0.85 -8.37
CA VAL A 414 5.41 0.57 -7.04
C VAL A 414 5.54 -0.91 -6.66
N TYR A 415 5.26 -1.83 -7.57
CA TYR A 415 5.29 -3.26 -7.26
C TYR A 415 6.61 -3.93 -7.67
N GLY A 416 7.29 -3.44 -8.70
CA GLY A 416 8.60 -3.97 -9.10
C GLY A 416 9.73 -3.44 -8.21
N ILE A 417 9.98 -2.14 -8.27
CA ILE A 417 11.11 -1.50 -7.56
C ILE A 417 10.84 -1.35 -6.06
N CYS A 418 9.65 -0.87 -5.70
CA CYS A 418 9.29 -0.61 -4.30
C CYS A 418 8.76 -1.86 -3.56
N GLU A 419 8.53 -2.97 -4.28
CA GLU A 419 8.02 -4.27 -3.79
C GLU A 419 6.65 -4.24 -3.06
N GLY A 420 5.86 -3.17 -3.19
CA GLY A 420 4.57 -3.04 -2.50
C GLY A 420 4.67 -3.20 -0.97
N MET A 421 3.63 -3.73 -0.31
CA MET A 421 3.59 -3.96 1.14
C MET A 421 3.53 -5.45 1.55
N GLY A 422 3.75 -6.35 0.59
CA GLY A 422 3.60 -7.80 0.77
C GLY A 422 2.13 -8.29 0.82
N PRO A 423 1.90 -9.58 1.12
CA PRO A 423 0.62 -10.25 0.88
C PRO A 423 -0.53 -9.81 1.80
N LYS A 424 -0.23 -9.19 2.94
CA LYS A 424 -1.23 -8.82 3.97
C LYS A 424 -1.85 -7.44 3.74
N LYS A 425 -1.22 -6.59 2.94
CA LYS A 425 -1.66 -5.22 2.68
C LYS A 425 -1.76 -4.99 1.19
N LYS A 426 -2.84 -4.33 0.76
CA LYS A 426 -3.12 -3.99 -0.63
C LYS A 426 -2.94 -2.51 -0.82
N ILE A 427 -2.17 -2.13 -1.82
CA ILE A 427 -2.05 -0.73 -2.22
C ILE A 427 -3.40 -0.27 -2.78
N LYS A 428 -3.90 0.84 -2.24
CA LYS A 428 -5.17 1.46 -2.64
C LYS A 428 -4.95 2.47 -3.76
N GLY A 429 -3.87 3.24 -3.66
CA GLY A 429 -3.53 4.28 -4.62
C GLY A 429 -2.23 4.98 -4.26
N LEU A 430 -1.92 6.01 -5.03
CA LEU A 430 -0.73 6.83 -4.86
C LEU A 430 -1.08 8.30 -5.13
N GLN A 431 -0.52 9.19 -4.34
CA GLN A 431 -0.56 10.63 -4.60
C GLN A 431 0.70 11.02 -5.37
N SER A 432 0.52 11.72 -6.49
CA SER A 432 1.61 12.26 -7.31
C SER A 432 1.50 13.78 -7.41
N GLY A 433 2.64 14.47 -7.23
CA GLY A 433 2.75 15.91 -7.44
C GLY A 433 2.60 16.76 -6.18
N GLY A 434 2.92 16.19 -5.01
CA GLY A 434 2.86 16.91 -3.74
C GLY A 434 1.43 17.19 -3.24
N PRO A 435 1.24 18.19 -2.36
CA PRO A 435 -0.05 18.52 -1.74
C PRO A 435 -1.11 19.03 -2.71
N SER A 436 -0.67 19.64 -3.81
CA SER A 436 -1.55 20.10 -4.89
C SER A 436 -1.65 19.08 -6.04
N GLY A 437 -1.12 17.87 -5.83
CA GLY A 437 -1.20 16.76 -6.76
C GLY A 437 -2.55 16.03 -6.76
N GLY A 438 -2.64 14.92 -7.50
CA GLY A 438 -3.84 14.08 -7.55
C GLY A 438 -3.60 12.66 -7.03
N CYS A 439 -4.69 12.03 -6.56
CA CYS A 439 -4.72 10.63 -6.11
C CYS A 439 -5.04 9.70 -7.28
N ILE A 440 -4.15 8.76 -7.57
CA ILE A 440 -4.29 7.75 -8.63
C ILE A 440 -4.63 6.39 -7.98
N PRO A 441 -5.75 5.73 -8.35
CA PRO A 441 -6.08 4.41 -7.82
C PRO A 441 -5.17 3.32 -8.40
N ALA A 442 -4.93 2.26 -7.62
CA ALA A 442 -4.09 1.14 -8.01
C ALA A 442 -4.54 0.44 -9.31
N SER A 443 -5.83 0.53 -9.67
CA SER A 443 -6.38 0.01 -10.93
C SER A 443 -5.83 0.71 -12.17
N LEU A 444 -5.23 1.89 -12.03
CA LEU A 444 -4.67 2.69 -13.12
C LEU A 444 -3.13 2.69 -13.13
N PHE A 445 -2.46 1.82 -12.35
CA PHE A 445 -1.00 1.81 -12.28
C PHE A 445 -0.29 1.31 -13.55
N LYS A 446 -1.04 0.73 -14.50
CA LYS A 446 -0.50 0.38 -15.82
C LYS A 446 -0.22 1.61 -16.69
N THR A 447 -0.68 2.79 -16.29
CA THR A 447 -0.45 4.03 -17.00
C THR A 447 1.04 4.42 -16.98
N PRO A 448 1.60 4.86 -18.13
CA PRO A 448 2.94 5.44 -18.20
C PRO A 448 3.10 6.68 -17.32
N ILE A 449 4.29 6.84 -16.73
CA ILE A 449 4.69 8.00 -15.94
C ILE A 449 5.32 9.03 -16.88
N ASP A 450 4.48 9.91 -17.44
CA ASP A 450 4.89 11.10 -18.16
C ASP A 450 3.93 12.27 -17.89
N TYR A 451 4.24 13.47 -18.40
CA TYR A 451 3.48 14.66 -18.08
C TYR A 451 2.03 14.59 -18.59
N GLU A 452 1.84 14.04 -19.77
CA GLU A 452 0.55 13.99 -20.47
C GLU A 452 -0.40 13.03 -19.76
N HIS A 453 0.01 11.78 -19.56
CA HIS A 453 -0.86 10.75 -18.98
C HIS A 453 -1.18 11.02 -17.50
N LEU A 454 -0.24 11.57 -16.71
CA LEU A 454 -0.54 11.94 -15.33
C LEU A 454 -1.59 13.06 -15.26
N THR A 455 -1.52 14.04 -16.17
CA THR A 455 -2.48 15.14 -16.26
C THR A 455 -3.88 14.63 -16.62
N GLU A 456 -4.00 13.65 -17.53
CA GLU A 456 -5.27 13.00 -17.88
C GLU A 456 -5.92 12.28 -16.68
N LEU A 457 -5.10 11.75 -15.77
CA LEU A 457 -5.57 11.16 -14.51
C LEU A 457 -5.96 12.20 -13.45
N GLY A 458 -5.77 13.49 -13.73
CA GLY A 458 -6.01 14.58 -12.77
C GLY A 458 -4.91 14.73 -11.70
N ALA A 459 -3.78 14.07 -11.90
CA ALA A 459 -2.56 14.25 -11.11
C ALA A 459 -1.56 15.11 -11.89
N ILE A 460 -0.42 15.43 -11.27
CA ILE A 460 0.68 16.12 -11.93
C ILE A 460 1.99 15.43 -11.57
N MET A 461 3.01 15.61 -12.41
CA MET A 461 4.37 15.13 -12.11
C MET A 461 4.93 15.81 -10.84
N GLY A 462 4.70 17.12 -10.72
CA GLY A 462 5.28 17.95 -9.65
C GLY A 462 6.80 17.81 -9.58
N SER A 463 7.35 17.89 -8.37
CA SER A 463 8.76 17.60 -8.08
C SER A 463 9.15 16.12 -8.25
N GLY A 464 8.19 15.20 -8.44
CA GLY A 464 8.43 13.75 -8.50
C GLY A 464 8.19 13.00 -7.19
N GLY A 465 7.60 13.65 -6.17
CA GLY A 465 7.18 13.00 -4.94
C GLY A 465 5.99 12.06 -5.14
N MET A 466 6.15 10.81 -4.68
CA MET A 466 5.19 9.71 -4.83
C MET A 466 4.82 9.12 -3.45
N VAL A 467 3.63 9.45 -2.94
CA VAL A 467 3.15 8.95 -1.63
C VAL A 467 2.20 7.78 -1.84
N VAL A 468 2.65 6.57 -1.53
CA VAL A 468 1.88 5.34 -1.69
C VAL A 468 0.99 5.09 -0.48
N MET A 469 -0.26 4.68 -0.72
CA MET A 469 -1.29 4.47 0.29
C MET A 469 -1.87 3.05 0.20
N ASP A 470 -2.18 2.44 1.34
CA ASP A 470 -2.76 1.11 1.43
C ASP A 470 -4.26 1.14 1.81
N GLN A 471 -4.85 -0.03 2.07
CA GLN A 471 -6.27 -0.13 2.41
C GLN A 471 -6.66 0.55 3.73
N ASP A 472 -5.69 0.84 4.61
CA ASP A 472 -5.91 1.47 5.91
C ASP A 472 -5.79 2.99 5.87
N ASN A 473 -5.47 3.57 4.70
CA ASN A 473 -5.58 5.01 4.48
C ASN A 473 -7.03 5.39 4.10
N CYS A 474 -7.59 6.46 4.66
CA CYS A 474 -8.90 7.00 4.23
C CYS A 474 -8.71 8.09 3.17
N MET A 475 -9.33 7.97 2.00
CA MET A 475 -9.16 8.94 0.91
C MET A 475 -9.83 10.29 1.21
N VAL A 476 -10.88 10.30 2.04
CA VAL A 476 -11.49 11.54 2.57
C VAL A 476 -10.49 12.28 3.46
N ASP A 477 -9.82 11.55 4.37
CA ASP A 477 -8.83 12.12 5.27
C ASP A 477 -7.56 12.58 4.53
N VAL A 478 -7.15 11.85 3.50
CA VAL A 478 -6.05 12.25 2.61
C VAL A 478 -6.36 13.57 1.92
N ALA A 479 -7.56 13.72 1.35
CA ALA A 479 -7.98 14.99 0.77
C ALA A 479 -8.03 16.11 1.82
N ARG A 480 -8.57 15.82 3.01
CA ARG A 480 -8.62 16.77 4.14
C ARG A 480 -7.22 17.23 4.56
N TYR A 481 -6.26 16.32 4.68
CA TYR A 481 -4.88 16.59 5.04
C TYR A 481 -4.19 17.52 4.02
N PHE A 482 -4.28 17.19 2.73
CA PHE A 482 -3.64 18.01 1.68
C PHE A 482 -4.33 19.37 1.50
N ILE A 483 -5.65 19.44 1.64
CA ILE A 483 -6.35 20.73 1.66
C ILE A 483 -5.99 21.54 2.91
N SER A 484 -5.83 20.90 4.07
CA SER A 484 -5.35 21.61 5.27
C SER A 484 -3.96 22.20 5.06
N PHE A 485 -3.05 21.47 4.40
CA PHE A 485 -1.73 21.98 4.06
C PHE A 485 -1.82 23.18 3.10
N THR A 486 -2.52 23.03 1.98
CA THR A 486 -2.63 24.11 0.97
C THR A 486 -3.37 25.35 1.47
N ALA A 487 -4.34 25.19 2.38
CA ALA A 487 -5.01 26.30 3.06
C ALA A 487 -4.03 27.07 3.97
N ASN A 488 -3.21 26.35 4.76
CA ASN A 488 -2.21 26.96 5.65
C ASN A 488 -1.07 27.64 4.87
N GLU A 489 -0.70 27.10 3.72
CA GLU A 489 0.37 27.63 2.86
C GLU A 489 -0.11 28.69 1.86
N SER A 490 -1.39 29.10 1.93
CA SER A 490 -1.92 30.14 1.05
C SER A 490 -1.24 31.49 1.31
N CYS A 491 -0.71 32.13 0.26
CA CYS A 491 -0.16 33.49 0.38
C CYS A 491 -1.23 34.57 0.71
N GLY A 492 -2.51 34.20 0.69
CA GLY A 492 -3.66 35.06 1.04
C GLY A 492 -4.07 36.09 -0.02
N LYS A 493 -3.42 36.10 -1.20
CA LYS A 493 -3.62 37.15 -2.23
C LYS A 493 -4.96 37.05 -2.98
N CYS A 494 -5.35 35.88 -3.48
CA CYS A 494 -6.58 35.71 -4.24
C CYS A 494 -7.66 34.99 -3.44
N THR A 495 -8.88 35.55 -3.43
CA THR A 495 -10.04 35.03 -2.70
C THR A 495 -10.33 33.56 -3.01
N PRO A 496 -10.29 33.08 -4.28
CA PRO A 496 -10.56 31.67 -4.58
C PRO A 496 -9.63 30.72 -3.84
N CYS A 497 -8.34 31.02 -3.75
CA CYS A 497 -7.40 30.16 -3.03
C CYS A 497 -7.58 30.29 -1.52
N ARG A 498 -7.59 31.53 -0.99
CA ARG A 498 -7.62 31.78 0.47
C ARG A 498 -8.91 31.27 1.13
N GLU A 499 -10.06 31.67 0.59
CA GLU A 499 -11.35 31.29 1.15
C GLU A 499 -11.81 29.94 0.62
N GLY A 500 -11.60 29.66 -0.67
CA GLY A 500 -12.09 28.42 -1.28
C GLY A 500 -11.45 27.17 -0.68
N THR A 501 -10.13 27.16 -0.44
CA THR A 501 -9.47 26.02 0.24
C THR A 501 -9.95 25.85 1.68
N SER A 502 -10.15 26.95 2.41
CA SER A 502 -10.70 26.93 3.78
C SER A 502 -12.13 26.35 3.82
N GLN A 503 -12.99 26.72 2.86
CA GLN A 503 -14.35 26.18 2.77
C GLN A 503 -14.36 24.71 2.33
N MET A 504 -13.46 24.31 1.41
CA MET A 504 -13.28 22.89 1.07
C MET A 504 -12.86 22.08 2.30
N LEU A 505 -11.94 22.60 3.12
CA LEU A 505 -11.50 21.97 4.36
C LEU A 505 -12.66 21.76 5.34
N ASN A 506 -13.51 22.78 5.51
CA ASN A 506 -14.68 22.71 6.40
C ASN A 506 -15.66 21.61 5.96
N ILE A 507 -15.95 21.51 4.67
CA ILE A 507 -16.82 20.45 4.14
C ILE A 507 -16.18 19.07 4.37
N LEU A 508 -14.89 18.91 4.05
CA LEU A 508 -14.16 17.66 4.28
C LEU A 508 -14.15 17.25 5.76
N GLN A 509 -13.98 18.22 6.67
CA GLN A 509 -14.09 17.99 8.11
C GLN A 509 -15.49 17.51 8.50
N GLY A 510 -16.54 18.11 7.94
CA GLY A 510 -17.91 17.65 8.11
C GLY A 510 -18.13 16.22 7.60
N VAL A 511 -17.49 15.82 6.48
CA VAL A 511 -17.53 14.44 5.99
C VAL A 511 -16.80 13.50 6.98
N SER A 512 -15.60 13.86 7.43
CA SER A 512 -14.83 13.09 8.41
C SER A 512 -15.54 12.96 9.77
N ASN A 513 -16.38 13.93 10.14
CA ASN A 513 -17.21 13.89 11.34
C ASN A 513 -18.52 13.11 11.14
N GLY A 514 -18.91 12.80 9.91
CA GLY A 514 -20.22 12.23 9.61
C GLY A 514 -21.36 13.24 9.72
N GLU A 515 -21.09 14.53 9.60
CA GLU A 515 -22.06 15.63 9.69
C GLU A 515 -22.50 16.10 8.30
N ALA A 516 -21.71 15.81 7.26
CA ALA A 516 -22.01 16.21 5.89
C ALA A 516 -23.16 15.41 5.25
N SER A 517 -23.76 16.03 4.23
CA SER A 517 -24.81 15.51 3.34
C SER A 517 -24.29 15.27 1.92
N GLU A 518 -25.07 14.57 1.09
CA GLU A 518 -24.72 14.41 -0.33
C GLU A 518 -24.71 15.74 -1.11
N GLN A 519 -25.47 16.73 -0.65
CA GLN A 519 -25.47 18.06 -1.27
C GLN A 519 -24.15 18.78 -1.03
N ASP A 520 -23.52 18.58 0.14
CA ASP A 520 -22.21 19.15 0.45
C ASP A 520 -21.12 18.62 -0.49
N LEU A 521 -21.24 17.37 -0.98
CA LEU A 521 -20.31 16.84 -1.98
C LEU A 521 -20.42 17.57 -3.34
N LYS A 522 -21.63 17.93 -3.76
CA LYS A 522 -21.84 18.71 -4.99
C LYS A 522 -21.28 20.13 -4.84
N THR A 523 -21.48 20.72 -3.66
CA THR A 523 -20.91 22.02 -3.30
C THR A 523 -19.38 21.95 -3.30
N LEU A 524 -18.80 20.90 -2.70
CA LEU A 524 -17.36 20.67 -2.65
C LEU A 524 -16.76 20.55 -4.07
N GLU A 525 -17.40 19.77 -4.96
CA GLU A 525 -16.95 19.61 -6.35
C GLU A 525 -17.02 20.93 -7.12
N SER A 526 -18.13 21.66 -7.01
CA SER A 526 -18.31 22.96 -7.68
C SER A 526 -17.31 24.00 -7.19
N LEU A 527 -17.06 24.03 -5.89
CA LEU A 527 -16.06 24.91 -5.27
C LEU A 527 -14.64 24.54 -5.73
N ALA A 528 -14.30 23.25 -5.75
CA ALA A 528 -13.00 22.77 -6.20
C ALA A 528 -12.71 23.18 -7.66
N LEU A 529 -13.71 23.07 -8.55
CA LEU A 529 -13.60 23.55 -9.94
C LEU A 529 -13.44 25.07 -10.01
N ALA A 530 -14.22 25.84 -9.23
CA ALA A 530 -14.09 27.29 -9.19
C ALA A 530 -12.70 27.74 -8.73
N VAL A 531 -12.13 27.10 -7.71
CA VAL A 531 -10.76 27.40 -7.25
C VAL A 531 -9.74 27.08 -8.34
N LYS A 532 -9.88 25.93 -9.00
CA LYS A 532 -8.99 25.50 -10.09
C LYS A 532 -8.98 26.51 -11.25
N ASP A 533 -10.14 27.03 -11.63
CA ASP A 533 -10.28 27.90 -12.81
C ASP A 533 -9.94 29.37 -12.52
N SER A 534 -10.08 29.82 -11.26
CA SER A 534 -9.99 31.26 -10.92
C SER A 534 -8.81 31.65 -10.03
N ALA A 535 -8.03 30.69 -9.50
CA ALA A 535 -6.83 31.01 -8.74
C ALA A 535 -5.74 31.65 -9.61
N LEU A 536 -5.03 32.63 -9.03
CA LEU A 536 -4.07 33.48 -9.74
C LEU A 536 -2.77 32.76 -10.14
N CYS A 537 -2.33 31.80 -9.33
CA CYS A 537 -1.07 31.07 -9.53
C CYS A 537 -1.31 29.57 -9.66
N GLY A 538 -0.34 28.85 -10.23
CA GLY A 538 -0.44 27.41 -10.47
C GLY A 538 -0.65 26.58 -9.20
N LEU A 539 -0.07 27.00 -8.06
CA LEU A 539 -0.28 26.33 -6.77
C LEU A 539 -1.75 26.40 -6.33
N GLY A 540 -2.38 27.57 -6.45
CA GLY A 540 -3.80 27.73 -6.15
C GLY A 540 -4.71 26.96 -7.12
N GLN A 541 -4.36 26.95 -8.42
CA GLN A 541 -5.13 26.22 -9.44
C GLN A 541 -5.07 24.69 -9.22
N THR A 542 -3.94 24.20 -8.74
CA THR A 542 -3.75 22.75 -8.49
C THR A 542 -4.18 22.32 -7.08
N ALA A 543 -4.36 23.24 -6.14
CA ALA A 543 -4.75 22.91 -4.75
C ALA A 543 -6.03 22.06 -4.64
N ALA A 544 -6.94 22.15 -5.62
CA ALA A 544 -8.17 21.39 -5.66
C ALA A 544 -8.02 19.93 -6.18
N ASN A 545 -6.87 19.56 -6.75
CA ASN A 545 -6.67 18.25 -7.38
C ASN A 545 -6.87 17.05 -6.43
N PRO A 546 -6.42 17.07 -5.15
CA PRO A 546 -6.69 15.97 -4.24
C PRO A 546 -8.19 15.72 -4.09
N VAL A 547 -8.99 16.79 -3.96
CA VAL A 547 -10.45 16.70 -3.83
C VAL A 547 -11.10 16.17 -5.11
N LEU A 548 -10.75 16.74 -6.26
CA LEU A 548 -11.34 16.34 -7.54
C LEU A 548 -11.05 14.87 -7.86
N THR A 549 -9.80 14.42 -7.63
CA THR A 549 -9.40 13.04 -7.90
C THR A 549 -10.00 12.05 -6.89
N THR A 550 -10.08 12.39 -5.60
CA THR A 550 -10.73 11.49 -4.61
C THR A 550 -12.23 11.41 -4.79
N LEU A 551 -12.91 12.50 -5.19
CA LEU A 551 -14.32 12.46 -5.56
C LEU A 551 -14.55 11.65 -6.85
N LYS A 552 -13.61 11.67 -7.80
CA LYS A 552 -13.71 10.90 -9.05
C LYS A 552 -13.48 9.40 -8.84
N TYR A 553 -12.42 9.04 -8.13
CA TYR A 553 -11.96 7.64 -8.05
C TYR A 553 -12.36 6.92 -6.77
N PHE A 554 -12.67 7.64 -5.70
CA PHE A 554 -12.93 7.10 -4.36
C PHE A 554 -14.22 7.65 -3.74
N LYS A 555 -15.19 8.04 -4.58
CA LYS A 555 -16.48 8.60 -4.16
C LYS A 555 -17.19 7.72 -3.13
N ASP A 556 -17.07 6.41 -3.27
CA ASP A 556 -17.70 5.44 -2.39
C ASP A 556 -17.27 5.64 -0.92
N GLU A 557 -16.03 6.06 -0.66
CA GLU A 557 -15.60 6.36 0.71
C GLU A 557 -16.34 7.59 1.27
N TYR A 558 -16.52 8.64 0.49
CA TYR A 558 -17.32 9.82 0.91
C TYR A 558 -18.76 9.43 1.22
N ILE A 559 -19.38 8.63 0.35
CA ILE A 559 -20.76 8.19 0.54
C ILE A 559 -20.87 7.26 1.77
N GLN A 560 -19.88 6.42 2.05
CA GLN A 560 -19.83 5.62 3.28
C GLN A 560 -19.73 6.49 4.55
N HIS A 561 -18.96 7.59 4.50
CA HIS A 561 -18.90 8.55 5.61
C HIS A 561 -20.24 9.27 5.82
N ILE A 562 -20.99 9.53 4.74
CA ILE A 562 -22.27 10.27 4.80
C ILE A 562 -23.45 9.36 5.16
N LYS A 563 -23.61 8.23 4.46
CA LYS A 563 -24.76 7.32 4.59
C LYS A 563 -24.58 6.30 5.70
N ALA A 564 -23.48 5.54 5.65
CA ALA A 564 -23.18 4.53 6.65
C ALA A 564 -22.60 5.13 7.94
N LYS A 565 -22.23 6.42 7.91
CA LYS A 565 -21.51 7.12 8.98
C LYS A 565 -20.27 6.34 9.40
N ARG A 566 -19.52 5.78 8.44
CA ARG A 566 -18.39 4.87 8.73
C ARG A 566 -17.16 5.23 7.93
N CYS A 567 -16.00 5.00 8.56
CA CYS A 567 -14.70 5.06 7.93
C CYS A 567 -14.10 3.65 7.88
N PRO A 568 -14.17 2.93 6.73
CA PRO A 568 -13.61 1.57 6.64
C PRO A 568 -12.11 1.51 6.84
N ALA A 569 -11.39 2.63 6.77
CA ALA A 569 -9.97 2.73 7.07
C ALA A 569 -9.69 2.87 8.59
N GLY A 570 -10.69 3.27 9.39
CA GLY A 570 -10.54 3.49 10.83
C GLY A 570 -9.75 4.76 11.20
N ILE A 571 -9.63 5.72 10.27
CA ILE A 571 -8.87 6.97 10.50
C ILE A 571 -9.77 8.06 11.08
N CYS A 572 -10.95 8.28 10.51
CA CYS A 572 -11.89 9.29 10.97
C CYS A 572 -12.53 8.87 12.30
N GLU A 573 -11.95 9.35 13.41
CA GLU A 573 -12.25 8.92 14.76
C GLU A 573 -13.73 9.01 15.13
N ASN A 574 -14.42 10.07 14.67
CA ASN A 574 -15.84 10.32 14.95
C ASN A 574 -16.82 9.31 14.30
N LEU A 575 -16.33 8.41 13.43
CA LEU A 575 -17.17 7.48 12.68
C LEU A 575 -17.19 6.05 13.23
N TYR A 576 -16.46 5.77 14.32
CA TYR A 576 -16.44 4.46 14.97
C TYR A 576 -16.49 4.60 16.49
N VAL A 577 -16.63 3.48 17.21
CA VAL A 577 -16.46 3.46 18.67
C VAL A 577 -15.08 2.96 19.04
N ALA A 578 -14.67 1.83 18.45
CA ALA A 578 -13.31 1.31 18.52
C ALA A 578 -12.91 0.68 17.18
N LEU A 579 -11.60 0.58 16.92
CA LEU A 579 -11.10 -0.03 15.69
C LEU A 579 -11.51 -1.51 15.55
N CYS A 580 -11.61 -2.25 16.66
CA CYS A 580 -12.04 -3.64 16.64
C CYS A 580 -13.52 -3.79 16.26
N GLU A 581 -14.38 -2.85 16.70
CA GLU A 581 -15.80 -2.80 16.30
C GLU A 581 -15.92 -2.38 14.83
N SER A 582 -15.21 -1.33 14.43
CA SER A 582 -15.21 -0.85 13.04
C SER A 582 -14.72 -1.90 12.04
N SER A 583 -13.78 -2.77 12.46
CA SER A 583 -13.23 -3.84 11.61
C SER A 583 -14.09 -5.11 11.65
N CYS A 584 -15.00 -5.24 12.61
CA CYS A 584 -15.89 -6.37 12.70
C CYS A 584 -17.04 -6.20 11.70
N PRO A 585 -17.25 -7.12 10.75
CA PRO A 585 -18.38 -7.00 9.80
C PRO A 585 -19.76 -7.00 10.47
N LEU A 586 -19.85 -7.58 11.67
CA LEU A 586 -21.04 -7.59 12.50
C LEU A 586 -21.19 -6.35 13.38
N HIS A 587 -20.18 -5.49 13.49
CA HIS A 587 -20.18 -4.29 14.34
C HIS A 587 -20.52 -4.61 15.79
N MET A 588 -19.84 -5.63 16.32
CA MET A 588 -20.00 -6.05 17.70
C MET A 588 -19.33 -5.05 18.64
N ASN A 589 -19.96 -4.76 19.77
CA ASN A 589 -19.40 -4.00 20.88
C ASN A 589 -18.36 -4.83 21.65
N ILE A 590 -17.23 -5.04 20.98
CA ILE A 590 -16.10 -5.81 21.48
C ILE A 590 -15.52 -5.22 22.77
N PRO A 591 -15.25 -3.91 22.87
CA PRO A 591 -14.76 -3.33 24.12
C PRO A 591 -15.74 -3.55 25.28
N GLY A 592 -17.05 -3.46 25.01
CA GLY A 592 -18.11 -3.67 25.99
C GLY A 592 -18.11 -5.07 26.59
N TYR A 593 -18.16 -6.13 25.76
CA TYR A 593 -18.18 -7.49 26.32
C TYR A 593 -16.85 -7.87 27.00
N LEU A 594 -15.71 -7.33 26.53
CA LEU A 594 -14.43 -7.52 27.20
C LEU A 594 -14.43 -6.87 28.58
N GLN A 595 -14.98 -5.66 28.69
CA GLN A 595 -15.08 -4.95 29.95
C GLN A 595 -16.08 -5.62 30.91
N LEU A 596 -17.23 -6.07 30.42
CA LEU A 596 -18.19 -6.85 31.22
C LEU A 596 -17.58 -8.16 31.74
N LEU A 597 -16.75 -8.83 30.93
CA LEU A 597 -16.01 -10.02 31.38
C LEU A 597 -15.01 -9.69 32.49
N LYS A 598 -14.27 -8.58 32.38
CA LYS A 598 -13.34 -8.11 33.45
C LYS A 598 -14.08 -7.80 34.76
N GLU A 599 -15.33 -7.38 34.66
CA GLU A 599 -16.22 -7.10 35.79
C GLU A 599 -16.93 -8.36 36.33
N ASN A 600 -16.57 -9.57 35.86
CA ASN A 600 -17.20 -10.85 36.20
C ASN A 600 -18.68 -10.94 35.83
N ARG A 601 -19.13 -10.19 34.83
CA ARG A 601 -20.53 -10.15 34.35
C ARG A 601 -20.69 -10.94 33.06
N ILE A 602 -20.43 -12.25 33.14
CA ILE A 602 -20.41 -13.13 31.96
C ILE A 602 -21.76 -13.24 31.23
N GLU A 603 -22.87 -13.23 31.96
CA GLU A 603 -24.22 -13.30 31.38
C GLU A 603 -24.54 -12.04 30.56
N ASP A 604 -24.16 -10.85 31.07
CA ASP A 604 -24.30 -9.59 30.34
C ASP A 604 -23.37 -9.55 29.12
N ALA A 605 -22.12 -10.00 29.27
CA ALA A 605 -21.16 -10.08 28.16
C ALA A 605 -21.68 -11.01 27.03
N PHE A 606 -22.27 -12.15 27.39
CA PHE A 606 -22.89 -13.06 26.43
C PHE A 606 -24.17 -12.47 25.82
N GLU A 607 -25.05 -11.84 26.60
CA GLU A 607 -26.26 -11.19 26.08
C GLU A 607 -25.92 -10.08 25.08
N LEU A 608 -24.94 -9.23 25.40
CA LEU A 608 -24.43 -8.19 24.50
C LEU A 608 -23.96 -8.79 23.18
N THR A 609 -23.15 -9.86 23.27
CA THR A 609 -22.65 -10.61 22.11
C THR A 609 -23.80 -11.19 21.27
N LEU A 610 -24.76 -11.89 21.90
CA LEU A 610 -25.85 -12.59 21.21
C LEU A 610 -26.80 -11.63 20.47
N ARG A 611 -27.02 -10.43 21.01
CA ARG A 611 -27.88 -9.43 20.36
C ARG A 611 -27.30 -8.96 19.02
N GLU A 612 -25.97 -8.94 18.91
CA GLU A 612 -25.22 -8.46 17.74
C GLU A 612 -24.70 -9.59 16.84
N ASN A 613 -24.57 -10.81 17.40
CA ASN A 613 -24.14 -12.00 16.70
C ASN A 613 -25.14 -13.15 16.94
N PRO A 614 -25.94 -13.53 15.93
CA PRO A 614 -26.91 -14.62 16.03
C PRO A 614 -26.31 -16.02 16.26
N LEU A 615 -25.02 -16.21 15.95
CA LEU A 615 -24.32 -17.49 16.00
C LEU A 615 -23.00 -17.38 16.82
N PRO A 616 -23.06 -17.04 18.12
CA PRO A 616 -21.87 -16.77 18.93
C PRO A 616 -20.94 -17.97 19.11
N GLY A 617 -21.48 -19.17 19.33
CA GLY A 617 -20.73 -20.40 19.45
C GLY A 617 -20.08 -20.85 18.14
N ALA A 618 -20.79 -20.72 17.01
CA ALA A 618 -20.22 -21.07 15.70
C ALA A 618 -19.15 -20.06 15.25
N LEU A 619 -19.44 -18.75 15.29
CA LEU A 619 -18.47 -17.74 14.90
C LEU A 619 -17.24 -17.68 15.81
N GLY A 620 -17.38 -18.00 17.10
CA GLY A 620 -16.23 -18.11 18.01
C GLY A 620 -15.16 -19.11 17.54
N ARG A 621 -15.53 -20.08 16.70
CA ARG A 621 -14.63 -21.14 16.19
C ARG A 621 -14.07 -20.87 14.80
N ILE A 622 -14.86 -20.24 13.93
CA ILE A 622 -14.59 -20.17 12.49
C ILE A 622 -14.35 -18.76 11.95
N CYS A 623 -14.53 -17.73 12.79
CA CYS A 623 -14.26 -16.35 12.39
C CYS A 623 -12.79 -16.14 12.03
N HIS A 624 -12.53 -15.25 11.07
CA HIS A 624 -11.18 -14.82 10.70
C HIS A 624 -10.60 -13.75 11.64
N PHE A 625 -11.34 -13.40 12.70
CA PHE A 625 -10.97 -12.43 13.72
C PHE A 625 -10.52 -11.07 13.14
N HIS A 626 -11.34 -10.51 12.24
CA HIS A 626 -11.14 -9.18 11.64
C HIS A 626 -10.84 -8.08 12.68
N CYS A 627 -11.39 -8.22 13.89
CA CYS A 627 -11.13 -7.34 15.03
C CYS A 627 -9.66 -7.25 15.47
N ARG A 628 -8.84 -8.26 15.16
CA ARG A 628 -7.39 -8.25 15.43
C ARG A 628 -6.61 -7.42 14.42
N MET A 629 -7.09 -7.30 13.19
CA MET A 629 -6.34 -6.68 12.08
C MET A 629 -5.95 -5.22 12.32
N ARG A 630 -6.65 -4.54 13.24
CA ARG A 630 -6.41 -3.14 13.61
C ARG A 630 -6.44 -2.91 15.13
N CYS A 631 -6.11 -3.93 15.91
CA CYS A 631 -6.05 -3.77 17.36
C CYS A 631 -4.88 -2.83 17.72
N ARG A 632 -5.14 -1.71 18.43
CA ARG A 632 -4.07 -0.77 18.85
C ARG A 632 -2.98 -1.44 19.70
N ARG A 633 -3.25 -2.60 20.30
CA ARG A 633 -2.28 -3.38 21.09
C ARG A 633 -1.13 -3.94 20.25
N ASP A 634 -1.31 -4.15 18.94
CA ASP A 634 -0.23 -4.56 18.02
C ASP A 634 0.92 -3.56 17.97
N MET A 635 0.69 -2.28 18.33
CA MET A 635 1.77 -1.28 18.42
C MET A 635 2.69 -1.48 19.64
N LEU A 636 2.28 -2.33 20.60
CA LEU A 636 3.04 -2.60 21.81
C LEU A 636 3.58 -4.03 21.83
N ASP A 637 2.71 -5.03 21.58
CA ASP A 637 3.09 -6.44 21.54
C ASP A 637 2.27 -7.25 20.51
N GLU A 638 1.14 -7.81 20.91
CA GLU A 638 0.26 -8.66 20.10
C GLU A 638 -1.19 -8.24 20.32
N SER A 639 -2.02 -8.37 19.29
CA SER A 639 -3.45 -8.10 19.36
C SER A 639 -4.13 -8.84 20.52
N VAL A 640 -5.25 -8.31 21.01
CA VAL A 640 -6.09 -9.05 21.96
C VAL A 640 -6.80 -10.17 21.21
N SER A 641 -6.82 -11.39 21.74
CA SER A 641 -7.51 -12.54 21.14
C SER A 641 -9.01 -12.51 21.46
N GLN A 642 -9.72 -11.49 20.93
CA GLN A 642 -11.13 -11.29 21.26
C GLN A 642 -12.02 -12.44 20.77
N GLY A 643 -11.58 -13.15 19.72
CA GLY A 643 -12.23 -14.33 19.17
C GLY A 643 -12.37 -15.50 20.14
N GLU A 644 -11.27 -15.83 20.83
CA GLU A 644 -11.26 -16.90 21.83
C GLU A 644 -12.07 -16.52 23.07
N ILE A 645 -12.07 -15.23 23.45
CA ILE A 645 -12.94 -14.73 24.51
C ILE A 645 -14.41 -14.87 24.11
N HIS A 646 -14.75 -14.48 22.88
CA HIS A 646 -16.09 -14.62 22.34
C HIS A 646 -16.56 -16.09 22.33
N ARG A 647 -15.69 -17.03 21.93
CA ARG A 647 -15.97 -18.47 22.06
C ARG A 647 -16.18 -18.89 23.50
N TYR A 648 -15.31 -18.46 24.41
CA TYR A 648 -15.38 -18.76 25.84
C TYR A 648 -16.73 -18.33 26.44
N LEU A 649 -17.24 -17.14 26.07
CA LEU A 649 -18.55 -16.66 26.52
C LEU A 649 -19.67 -17.64 26.11
N ALA A 650 -19.70 -18.07 24.84
CA ALA A 650 -20.71 -18.98 24.33
C ALA A 650 -20.61 -20.38 24.98
N ASP A 651 -19.41 -20.98 24.96
CA ASP A 651 -19.19 -22.33 25.48
C ASP A 651 -19.51 -22.42 26.98
N THR A 652 -19.13 -21.40 27.75
CA THR A 652 -19.39 -21.35 29.20
C THR A 652 -20.88 -21.23 29.49
N MET A 653 -21.58 -20.33 28.79
CA MET A 653 -23.02 -20.18 28.96
C MET A 653 -23.78 -21.46 28.60
N TYR A 654 -23.38 -22.14 27.52
CA TYR A 654 -23.97 -23.40 27.11
C TYR A 654 -23.74 -24.55 28.09
N LYS A 655 -22.54 -24.63 28.68
CA LYS A 655 -22.22 -25.62 29.72
C LYS A 655 -23.00 -25.37 31.01
N MET A 656 -23.19 -24.11 31.39
CA MET A 656 -23.95 -23.72 32.58
C MET A 656 -25.47 -23.83 32.37
N GLY A 657 -25.96 -23.96 31.13
CA GLY A 657 -27.38 -23.98 30.80
C GLY A 657 -28.10 -22.64 31.02
N ARG A 658 -27.34 -21.56 31.26
CA ARG A 658 -27.85 -20.22 31.59
C ARG A 658 -28.19 -19.40 30.34
N GLU A 659 -27.84 -19.85 29.15
CA GLU A 659 -28.28 -19.23 27.89
C GLU A 659 -29.80 -19.23 27.75
N LYS A 660 -30.50 -20.20 28.37
CA LYS A 660 -31.95 -20.36 28.27
C LYS A 660 -32.72 -19.17 28.83
N SER A 661 -32.25 -18.54 29.91
CA SER A 661 -32.90 -17.37 30.50
C SER A 661 -32.84 -16.18 29.53
N ILE A 662 -31.67 -15.97 28.91
CA ILE A 662 -31.44 -14.92 27.92
C ILE A 662 -32.25 -15.20 26.64
N TYR A 663 -32.30 -16.44 26.17
CA TYR A 663 -33.13 -16.81 25.01
C TYR A 663 -34.60 -16.51 25.25
N ASN A 664 -35.13 -16.91 26.41
CA ASN A 664 -36.52 -16.62 26.80
C ASN A 664 -36.79 -15.12 26.90
N LYS A 665 -35.82 -14.35 27.41
CA LYS A 665 -35.89 -12.89 27.44
C LYS A 665 -35.99 -12.30 26.04
N LEU A 666 -35.11 -12.70 25.11
CA LEU A 666 -35.14 -12.23 23.72
C LEU A 666 -36.43 -12.59 22.99
N ILE A 667 -37.04 -13.75 23.31
CA ILE A 667 -38.35 -14.15 22.77
C ILE A 667 -39.47 -13.23 23.29
N LYS A 668 -39.43 -12.85 24.57
CA LYS A 668 -40.41 -11.91 25.17
C LYS A 668 -40.26 -10.49 24.66
N GLU A 669 -39.04 -10.09 24.30
CA GLU A 669 -38.71 -8.75 23.77
C GLU A 669 -38.98 -8.58 22.27
N LYS A 670 -39.53 -9.60 21.59
CA LYS A 670 -39.93 -9.46 20.19
C LYS A 670 -40.89 -8.28 20.04
N LEU A 671 -40.71 -7.50 18.98
CA LEU A 671 -41.68 -6.46 18.63
C LEU A 671 -43.03 -7.10 18.26
N PRO A 672 -44.15 -6.38 18.44
CA PRO A 672 -45.47 -6.85 18.05
C PRO A 672 -45.52 -7.28 16.58
N PRO A 673 -46.36 -8.28 16.21
CA PRO A 673 -46.47 -8.74 14.84
C PRO A 673 -46.76 -7.60 13.86
N GLY A 674 -45.90 -7.44 12.86
CA GLY A 674 -46.07 -6.42 11.81
C GLY A 674 -47.00 -6.85 10.68
N GLY A 675 -47.43 -8.11 10.66
CA GLY A 675 -48.26 -8.70 9.59
C GLY A 675 -47.56 -8.88 8.25
N LYS A 676 -46.25 -8.63 8.17
CA LYS A 676 -45.45 -8.73 6.95
C LYS A 676 -44.79 -10.10 6.82
N LYS A 677 -44.86 -10.67 5.61
CA LYS A 677 -44.32 -11.98 5.25
C LYS A 677 -43.02 -11.82 4.47
N ILE A 678 -41.96 -12.40 4.98
CA ILE A 678 -40.63 -12.34 4.37
C ILE A 678 -40.16 -13.75 4.06
N SER A 679 -39.78 -13.97 2.80
CA SER A 679 -39.18 -15.22 2.34
C SER A 679 -37.67 -15.06 2.17
N ILE A 680 -36.88 -15.97 2.73
CA ILE A 680 -35.42 -15.97 2.62
C ILE A 680 -35.01 -17.23 1.87
N VAL A 681 -34.26 -17.11 0.77
CA VAL A 681 -33.75 -18.25 0.02
C VAL A 681 -32.27 -18.45 0.33
N GLY A 682 -31.97 -19.56 1.01
CA GLY A 682 -30.66 -19.92 1.55
C GLY A 682 -30.65 -19.86 3.09
N ALA A 683 -30.41 -21.00 3.73
CA ALA A 683 -30.31 -21.16 5.19
C ALA A 683 -28.84 -21.25 5.67
N GLY A 684 -27.93 -20.54 4.99
CA GLY A 684 -26.54 -20.35 5.42
C GLY A 684 -26.37 -19.24 6.48
N PRO A 685 -25.12 -18.82 6.77
CA PRO A 685 -24.85 -17.75 7.76
C PRO A 685 -25.68 -16.48 7.57
N ALA A 686 -25.76 -15.99 6.32
CA ALA A 686 -26.52 -14.79 5.98
C ALA A 686 -28.02 -14.97 6.25
N GLY A 687 -28.63 -16.03 5.69
CA GLY A 687 -30.06 -16.28 5.85
C GLY A 687 -30.48 -16.56 7.30
N LEU A 688 -29.68 -17.33 8.05
CA LEU A 688 -29.91 -17.56 9.48
C LEU A 688 -29.88 -16.26 10.29
N SER A 689 -28.94 -15.36 9.98
CA SER A 689 -28.81 -14.09 10.68
C SER A 689 -29.95 -13.13 10.33
N ALA A 690 -30.34 -13.05 9.05
CA ALA A 690 -31.50 -12.28 8.64
C ALA A 690 -32.77 -12.80 9.33
N ALA A 691 -32.95 -14.12 9.39
CA ALA A 691 -34.08 -14.73 10.08
C ALA A 691 -34.11 -14.40 11.57
N PHE A 692 -32.96 -14.36 12.23
CA PHE A 692 -32.84 -13.98 13.65
C PHE A 692 -33.36 -12.57 13.91
N TRP A 693 -32.86 -11.55 13.20
CA TRP A 693 -33.27 -10.16 13.46
C TRP A 693 -34.69 -9.87 12.98
N LEU A 694 -35.07 -10.34 11.79
CA LEU A 694 -36.41 -10.09 11.23
C LEU A 694 -37.51 -10.75 12.07
N SER A 695 -37.27 -11.94 12.61
CA SER A 695 -38.21 -12.58 13.54
C SER A 695 -38.39 -11.76 14.83
N ARG A 696 -37.30 -11.14 15.32
CA ARG A 696 -37.35 -10.27 16.51
C ARG A 696 -38.06 -8.94 16.27
N LEU A 697 -38.08 -8.48 15.02
CA LEU A 697 -38.84 -7.30 14.59
C LEU A 697 -40.35 -7.55 14.40
N GLY A 698 -40.80 -8.78 14.65
CA GLY A 698 -42.22 -9.16 14.56
C GLY A 698 -42.68 -9.53 13.15
N HIS A 699 -41.75 -9.80 12.21
CA HIS A 699 -42.11 -10.26 10.86
C HIS A 699 -42.34 -11.78 10.84
N GLU A 700 -43.19 -12.24 9.91
CA GLU A 700 -43.36 -13.65 9.61
C GLU A 700 -42.26 -14.10 8.63
N VAL A 701 -41.27 -14.83 9.13
CA VAL A 701 -40.10 -15.24 8.34
C VAL A 701 -40.18 -16.72 7.97
N THR A 702 -40.03 -17.00 6.67
CA THR A 702 -39.86 -18.36 6.15
C THR A 702 -38.55 -18.48 5.38
N VAL A 703 -37.72 -19.44 5.75
CA VAL A 703 -36.42 -19.71 5.14
C VAL A 703 -36.51 -20.99 4.30
N TYR A 704 -36.18 -20.88 3.02
CA TYR A 704 -36.14 -21.97 2.06
C TYR A 704 -34.69 -22.39 1.83
N ASP A 705 -34.43 -23.70 1.82
CA ASP A 705 -33.11 -24.22 1.47
C ASP A 705 -33.25 -25.47 0.59
N ALA A 706 -32.28 -25.65 -0.30
CA ALA A 706 -32.22 -26.81 -1.18
C ALA A 706 -31.81 -28.09 -0.42
N GLU A 707 -31.14 -27.93 0.72
CA GLU A 707 -30.66 -29.02 1.55
C GLU A 707 -31.68 -29.43 2.62
N GLN A 708 -31.46 -30.61 3.21
CA GLN A 708 -32.33 -31.22 4.22
C GLN A 708 -32.25 -30.55 5.61
N GLU A 709 -31.18 -29.79 5.89
CA GLU A 709 -30.97 -29.09 7.15
C GLU A 709 -30.32 -27.71 6.93
N ALA A 710 -30.64 -26.75 7.81
CA ALA A 710 -30.07 -25.41 7.80
C ALA A 710 -28.60 -25.38 8.26
N GLY A 711 -27.83 -24.41 7.78
CA GLY A 711 -26.45 -24.15 8.19
C GLY A 711 -25.52 -23.78 7.03
N GLY A 712 -25.88 -24.10 5.79
CA GLY A 712 -25.07 -23.82 4.60
C GLY A 712 -23.62 -24.28 4.79
N ILE A 713 -22.65 -23.42 4.47
CA ILE A 713 -21.21 -23.72 4.61
C ILE A 713 -20.82 -24.15 6.05
N LEU A 714 -21.48 -23.63 7.09
CA LEU A 714 -21.18 -24.00 8.49
C LEU A 714 -21.50 -25.46 8.79
N ARG A 715 -22.55 -25.99 8.15
CA ARG A 715 -22.95 -27.40 8.30
C ARG A 715 -22.25 -28.30 7.29
N TRP A 716 -22.15 -27.87 6.03
CA TRP A 716 -21.76 -28.77 4.94
C TRP A 716 -20.29 -28.61 4.53
N GLY A 717 -19.70 -27.41 4.66
CA GLY A 717 -18.32 -27.14 4.24
C GLY A 717 -17.29 -27.20 5.36
N ILE A 718 -17.67 -26.88 6.61
CA ILE A 718 -16.72 -26.84 7.73
C ILE A 718 -16.70 -28.20 8.48
N PRO A 719 -15.55 -28.87 8.62
CA PRO A 719 -15.44 -30.14 9.34
C PRO A 719 -15.79 -30.04 10.84
N ALA A 720 -16.27 -31.15 11.41
CA ALA A 720 -16.66 -31.23 12.82
C ALA A 720 -15.51 -30.97 13.82
N TYR A 721 -14.26 -31.21 13.40
CA TYR A 721 -13.07 -30.94 14.23
C TYR A 721 -12.81 -29.43 14.44
N ARG A 722 -13.39 -28.57 13.59
CA ARG A 722 -13.37 -27.09 13.75
C ARG A 722 -14.69 -26.57 14.31
N LEU A 723 -15.80 -27.05 13.76
CA LEU A 723 -17.14 -26.66 14.16
C LEU A 723 -18.01 -27.87 14.49
N PRO A 724 -18.14 -28.23 15.78
CA PRO A 724 -19.03 -29.30 16.21
C PRO A 724 -20.47 -29.01 15.79
N LYS A 725 -21.14 -30.01 15.20
CA LYS A 725 -22.48 -29.84 14.61
C LYS A 725 -23.56 -29.52 15.67
N ASP A 726 -23.35 -29.98 16.90
CA ASP A 726 -24.27 -29.71 18.02
C ASP A 726 -24.30 -28.24 18.45
N VAL A 727 -23.17 -27.53 18.32
CA VAL A 727 -23.10 -26.08 18.60
C VAL A 727 -24.02 -25.34 17.64
N LEU A 728 -23.84 -25.59 16.33
CA LEU A 728 -24.67 -24.98 15.29
C LEU A 728 -26.15 -25.39 15.41
N LYS A 729 -26.43 -26.67 15.72
CA LYS A 729 -27.80 -27.17 15.91
C LYS A 729 -28.50 -26.43 17.05
N LYS A 730 -27.80 -26.15 18.15
CA LYS A 730 -28.34 -25.41 19.30
C LYS A 730 -28.72 -23.98 18.94
N GLU A 731 -27.90 -23.29 18.14
CA GLU A 731 -28.15 -21.92 17.69
C GLU A 731 -29.30 -21.85 16.69
N ILE A 732 -29.36 -22.78 15.72
CA ILE A 732 -30.47 -22.86 14.76
C ILE A 732 -31.79 -23.14 15.48
N ALA A 733 -31.79 -24.02 16.49
CA ALA A 733 -32.98 -24.31 17.29
C ALA A 733 -33.48 -23.06 18.05
N PHE A 734 -32.60 -22.15 18.43
CA PHE A 734 -33.02 -20.86 19.02
C PHE A 734 -33.67 -19.94 17.98
N ILE A 735 -33.12 -19.86 16.77
CA ILE A 735 -33.72 -19.09 15.66
C ILE A 735 -35.12 -19.62 15.31
N GLN A 736 -35.30 -20.95 15.32
CA GLN A 736 -36.62 -21.58 15.18
C GLN A 736 -37.58 -21.17 16.32
N LYS A 737 -37.12 -21.19 17.57
CA LYS A 737 -37.91 -20.77 18.74
C LYS A 737 -38.29 -19.27 18.71
N LEU A 738 -37.49 -18.43 18.06
CA LEU A 738 -37.84 -17.02 17.82
C LEU A 738 -39.01 -16.85 16.84
N GLY A 739 -39.30 -17.86 16.03
CA GLY A 739 -40.46 -17.88 15.12
C GLY A 739 -40.11 -18.05 13.63
N ALA A 740 -38.84 -18.23 13.28
CA ALA A 740 -38.45 -18.51 11.90
C ALA A 740 -38.91 -19.91 11.48
N ARG A 741 -39.64 -19.99 10.36
CA ARG A 741 -40.06 -21.26 9.75
C ARG A 741 -39.03 -21.71 8.72
N PHE A 742 -38.76 -23.01 8.64
CA PHE A 742 -37.81 -23.57 7.68
C PHE A 742 -38.52 -24.54 6.74
N ILE A 743 -38.28 -24.42 5.44
CA ILE A 743 -38.77 -25.30 4.39
C ILE A 743 -37.55 -25.82 3.63
N PHE A 744 -37.24 -27.10 3.87
CA PHE A 744 -36.07 -27.78 3.31
C PHE A 744 -36.39 -28.48 1.98
N ASN A 745 -35.36 -29.00 1.32
CA ASN A 745 -35.46 -29.71 0.04
C ASN A 745 -36.19 -28.90 -1.05
N THR A 746 -36.11 -27.57 -0.99
CA THR A 746 -36.78 -26.67 -1.92
C THR A 746 -35.72 -25.88 -2.69
N ARG A 747 -35.45 -26.35 -3.92
CA ARG A 747 -34.53 -25.68 -4.84
C ARG A 747 -35.30 -24.75 -5.77
N MET A 748 -34.82 -23.52 -5.88
CA MET A 748 -35.34 -22.52 -6.82
C MET A 748 -34.54 -22.61 -8.11
N GLU A 749 -35.17 -23.05 -9.20
CA GLU A 749 -34.51 -23.26 -10.51
C GLU A 749 -35.19 -22.52 -11.66
N THR A 750 -36.48 -22.21 -11.53
CA THR A 750 -37.28 -21.60 -12.61
C THR A 750 -37.84 -20.24 -12.22
N LYS A 751 -38.07 -19.40 -13.24
CA LYS A 751 -38.66 -18.07 -13.09
C LYS A 751 -40.02 -18.10 -12.40
N ASP A 752 -40.87 -19.07 -12.72
CA ASP A 752 -42.21 -19.21 -12.13
C ASP A 752 -42.14 -19.47 -10.63
N GLN A 753 -41.15 -20.23 -10.14
CA GLN A 753 -40.97 -20.45 -8.71
C GLN A 753 -40.64 -19.14 -8.00
N TRP A 754 -39.71 -18.36 -8.55
CA TRP A 754 -39.34 -17.06 -7.99
C TRP A 754 -40.48 -16.05 -8.04
N GLN A 755 -41.24 -16.00 -9.14
CA GLN A 755 -42.42 -15.13 -9.26
C GLN A 755 -43.48 -15.48 -8.21
N ARG A 756 -43.83 -16.77 -8.05
CA ARG A 756 -44.77 -17.20 -7.01
C ARG A 756 -44.31 -16.81 -5.61
N LEU A 757 -43.00 -16.88 -5.33
CA LEU A 757 -42.44 -16.48 -4.05
C LEU A 757 -42.57 -14.96 -3.80
N LEU A 758 -42.34 -14.15 -4.84
CA LEU A 758 -42.51 -12.69 -4.82
C LEU A 758 -43.99 -12.27 -4.65
N ASP A 759 -44.91 -13.04 -5.24
CA ASP A 759 -46.34 -12.80 -5.12
C ASP A 759 -46.87 -13.17 -3.73
N ALA A 760 -46.35 -14.24 -3.13
CA ALA A 760 -46.74 -14.74 -1.81
C ALA A 760 -46.10 -13.98 -0.63
N SER A 761 -45.12 -13.13 -0.89
CA SER A 761 -44.34 -12.42 0.13
C SER A 761 -44.41 -10.90 -0.04
N ASP A 762 -44.29 -10.17 1.07
CA ASP A 762 -44.07 -8.72 1.04
C ASP A 762 -42.65 -8.40 0.55
N ALA A 763 -41.68 -9.26 0.89
CA ALA A 763 -40.31 -9.18 0.40
C ALA A 763 -39.61 -10.55 0.34
N VAL A 764 -38.60 -10.64 -0.53
CA VAL A 764 -37.74 -11.83 -0.70
C VAL A 764 -36.27 -11.43 -0.49
N ILE A 765 -35.54 -12.19 0.33
CA ILE A 765 -34.09 -12.05 0.50
C ILE A 765 -33.40 -13.24 -0.16
N VAL A 766 -32.50 -12.97 -1.10
CA VAL A 766 -31.62 -13.96 -1.71
C VAL A 766 -30.32 -14.03 -0.90
N ALA A 767 -30.13 -15.13 -0.17
CA ALA A 767 -29.00 -15.38 0.73
C ALA A 767 -28.27 -16.69 0.38
N VAL A 768 -28.25 -17.04 -0.92
CA VAL A 768 -27.60 -18.24 -1.44
C VAL A 768 -26.08 -18.14 -1.36
N GLY A 769 -25.44 -19.26 -1.02
CA GLY A 769 -23.98 -19.38 -0.96
C GLY A 769 -23.32 -19.58 -2.33
N ALA A 770 -22.02 -19.36 -2.42
CA ALA A 770 -21.23 -19.78 -3.58
C ALA A 770 -21.02 -21.30 -3.51
N SER A 771 -21.77 -22.08 -4.30
CA SER A 771 -21.72 -23.54 -4.24
C SER A 771 -21.25 -24.20 -5.55
N HIS A 772 -20.85 -23.41 -6.54
CA HIS A 772 -20.42 -23.92 -7.84
C HIS A 772 -18.90 -23.86 -7.97
N GLU A 773 -18.23 -25.00 -7.92
CA GLU A 773 -16.77 -25.08 -7.95
C GLU A 773 -16.19 -24.65 -9.31
N ILE A 774 -14.99 -24.07 -9.27
CA ILE A 774 -14.23 -23.69 -10.47
C ILE A 774 -13.39 -24.90 -10.94
N ALA A 775 -13.57 -25.28 -12.20
CA ALA A 775 -12.77 -26.33 -12.85
C ALA A 775 -11.30 -25.89 -13.06
N LEU A 776 -10.37 -26.83 -13.06
CA LEU A 776 -8.94 -26.56 -13.27
C LEU A 776 -8.65 -26.09 -14.70
N GLY A 777 -9.45 -26.54 -15.67
CA GLY A 777 -9.27 -26.28 -17.09
C GLY A 777 -8.04 -26.98 -17.66
N ILE A 778 -7.69 -28.16 -17.13
CA ILE A 778 -6.52 -28.94 -17.56
C ILE A 778 -6.95 -30.29 -18.17
N PRO A 779 -6.16 -30.86 -19.09
CA PRO A 779 -6.46 -32.18 -19.63
C PRO A 779 -6.56 -33.24 -18.53
N GLY A 780 -7.61 -34.07 -18.62
CA GLY A 780 -7.85 -35.17 -17.69
C GLY A 780 -8.62 -34.82 -16.40
N GLU A 781 -9.11 -33.59 -16.26
CA GLU A 781 -9.84 -33.17 -15.04
C GLU A 781 -11.17 -33.93 -14.80
N ASP A 782 -11.78 -34.49 -15.84
CA ASP A 782 -13.02 -35.30 -15.73
C ASP A 782 -12.76 -36.79 -15.40
N MET A 783 -11.49 -37.18 -15.13
CA MET A 783 -11.15 -38.58 -14.84
C MET A 783 -11.75 -39.08 -13.53
N LYS A 784 -12.03 -40.39 -13.47
CA LYS A 784 -12.48 -41.05 -12.25
C LYS A 784 -11.40 -40.97 -11.17
N GLY A 785 -11.70 -40.32 -10.05
CA GLY A 785 -10.76 -40.05 -8.96
C GLY A 785 -10.46 -38.56 -8.77
N VAL A 786 -10.90 -37.69 -9.68
CA VAL A 786 -10.91 -36.23 -9.47
C VAL A 786 -12.25 -35.84 -8.84
N PHE A 787 -12.20 -35.09 -7.75
CA PHE A 787 -13.39 -34.63 -7.03
C PHE A 787 -13.29 -33.16 -6.63
N GLY A 788 -14.47 -32.55 -6.50
CA GLY A 788 -14.64 -31.28 -5.84
C GLY A 788 -14.34 -31.33 -4.35
N ALA A 789 -13.56 -30.38 -3.82
CA ALA A 789 -13.29 -30.32 -2.38
C ALA A 789 -14.55 -29.98 -1.57
N GLY A 790 -15.43 -29.10 -2.07
CA GLY A 790 -16.70 -28.77 -1.45
C GLY A 790 -17.68 -29.94 -1.45
N GLU A 791 -17.77 -30.66 -2.57
CA GLU A 791 -18.56 -31.90 -2.66
C GLU A 791 -18.07 -32.97 -1.67
N PHE A 792 -16.76 -33.14 -1.57
CA PHE A 792 -16.13 -34.06 -0.63
C PHE A 792 -16.45 -33.70 0.83
N LEU A 793 -16.28 -32.45 1.23
CA LEU A 793 -16.57 -31.97 2.59
C LEU A 793 -18.06 -32.13 2.95
N LYS A 794 -18.94 -31.89 1.99
CA LYS A 794 -20.39 -32.10 2.14
C LYS A 794 -20.70 -33.58 2.43
N LYS A 795 -20.17 -34.50 1.62
CA LYS A 795 -20.37 -35.95 1.79
C LYS A 795 -19.88 -36.45 3.15
N ILE A 796 -18.73 -35.95 3.63
CA ILE A 796 -18.24 -36.25 4.99
C ILE A 796 -19.25 -35.76 6.04
N SER A 797 -19.75 -34.53 5.90
CA SER A 797 -20.72 -33.97 6.84
C SER A 797 -22.05 -34.73 6.88
N GLU A 798 -22.42 -35.40 5.78
CA GLU A 798 -23.57 -36.29 5.67
C GLU A 798 -23.31 -37.72 6.20
N ASN A 799 -22.12 -37.99 6.74
CA ASN A 799 -21.66 -39.33 7.13
C ASN A 799 -21.68 -40.35 5.97
N GLN A 800 -21.58 -39.88 4.72
CA GLN A 800 -21.47 -40.76 3.56
C GLN A 800 -20.02 -41.25 3.39
N LYS A 801 -19.87 -42.56 3.14
CA LYS A 801 -18.55 -43.15 2.85
C LYS A 801 -18.14 -42.83 1.41
N MET A 802 -17.21 -41.91 1.25
CA MET A 802 -16.55 -41.66 -0.03
C MET A 802 -15.31 -42.55 -0.16
N LYS A 803 -15.18 -43.28 -1.28
CA LYS A 803 -13.97 -44.05 -1.59
C LYS A 803 -12.90 -43.11 -2.12
N LEU A 804 -12.16 -42.47 -1.20
CA LEU A 804 -10.86 -41.90 -1.50
C LEU A 804 -9.83 -43.03 -1.62
N GLY A 805 -8.83 -42.82 -2.46
CA GLY A 805 -7.65 -43.67 -2.46
C GLY A 805 -6.68 -43.34 -1.31
N SER A 806 -5.56 -44.05 -1.27
CA SER A 806 -4.56 -43.95 -0.20
C SER A 806 -3.62 -42.74 -0.38
N GLU A 807 -3.49 -42.21 -1.61
CA GLU A 807 -2.59 -41.10 -1.94
C GLU A 807 -3.38 -39.96 -2.60
N VAL A 808 -3.69 -38.94 -1.79
CA VAL A 808 -4.57 -37.84 -2.18
C VAL A 808 -3.75 -36.58 -2.45
N VAL A 809 -3.97 -35.97 -3.62
CA VAL A 809 -3.45 -34.63 -3.92
C VAL A 809 -4.56 -33.59 -3.80
N VAL A 810 -4.33 -32.54 -3.01
CA VAL A 810 -5.25 -31.40 -2.89
C VAL A 810 -4.69 -30.20 -3.64
N VAL A 811 -5.44 -29.67 -4.59
CA VAL A 811 -5.02 -28.51 -5.39
C VAL A 811 -5.73 -27.26 -4.89
N GLY A 812 -4.99 -26.36 -4.23
CA GLY A 812 -5.55 -25.12 -3.68
C GLY A 812 -4.76 -24.61 -2.48
N GLY A 813 -4.99 -23.35 -2.09
CA GLY A 813 -4.31 -22.73 -0.94
C GLY A 813 -5.24 -21.98 0.03
N GLY A 814 -6.55 -22.07 -0.16
CA GLY A 814 -7.56 -21.45 0.71
C GLY A 814 -8.01 -22.38 1.84
N ASN A 815 -8.91 -21.88 2.70
CA ASN A 815 -9.42 -22.64 3.84
C ASN A 815 -10.07 -23.98 3.43
N SER A 816 -10.89 -24.00 2.38
CA SER A 816 -11.52 -25.24 1.89
C SER A 816 -10.49 -26.29 1.46
N ALA A 817 -9.34 -25.86 0.94
CA ALA A 817 -8.24 -26.77 0.58
C ALA A 817 -7.61 -27.39 1.83
N ILE A 818 -7.39 -26.59 2.88
CA ILE A 818 -6.87 -27.08 4.16
C ILE A 818 -7.87 -28.00 4.85
N ASP A 819 -9.15 -27.64 4.87
CA ASP A 819 -10.21 -28.45 5.46
C ASP A 819 -10.37 -29.78 4.74
N ALA A 820 -10.31 -29.79 3.40
CA ALA A 820 -10.32 -31.01 2.60
C ALA A 820 -9.08 -31.87 2.86
N ALA A 821 -7.88 -31.28 2.90
CA ALA A 821 -6.63 -32.00 3.16
C ALA A 821 -6.63 -32.67 4.54
N ARG A 822 -7.00 -31.92 5.58
CA ARG A 822 -7.07 -32.42 6.97
C ARG A 822 -8.18 -33.44 7.18
N SER A 823 -9.27 -33.35 6.41
CA SER A 823 -10.35 -34.34 6.44
C SER A 823 -9.96 -35.63 5.70
N ALA A 824 -9.26 -35.54 4.57
CA ALA A 824 -8.74 -36.71 3.85
C ALA A 824 -7.71 -37.48 4.70
N LEU A 825 -6.81 -36.77 5.40
CA LEU A 825 -5.87 -37.37 6.35
C LEU A 825 -6.59 -38.19 7.43
N ARG A 826 -7.67 -37.65 8.00
CA ARG A 826 -8.48 -38.32 9.03
C ARG A 826 -9.21 -39.57 8.54
N LEU A 827 -9.41 -39.68 7.22
CA LEU A 827 -9.95 -40.87 6.58
C LEU A 827 -8.86 -41.92 6.24
N GLY A 828 -7.61 -41.67 6.62
CA GLY A 828 -6.48 -42.59 6.46
C GLY A 828 -5.65 -42.39 5.20
N ALA A 829 -5.87 -41.30 4.44
CA ALA A 829 -5.08 -41.00 3.25
C ALA A 829 -3.75 -40.30 3.61
N THR A 830 -2.73 -40.54 2.78
CA THR A 830 -1.53 -39.69 2.72
C THR A 830 -1.83 -38.50 1.82
N VAL A 831 -1.60 -37.27 2.31
CA VAL A 831 -2.07 -36.06 1.62
C VAL A 831 -0.92 -35.15 1.24
N THR A 832 -0.91 -34.75 -0.04
CA THR A 832 -0.02 -33.71 -0.57
C THR A 832 -0.84 -32.53 -1.08
N LEU A 833 -0.62 -31.35 -0.54
CA LEU A 833 -1.26 -30.11 -0.97
C LEU A 833 -0.36 -29.37 -1.96
N VAL A 834 -0.92 -29.00 -3.11
CA VAL A 834 -0.22 -28.32 -4.21
C VAL A 834 -0.72 -26.88 -4.32
N TYR A 835 0.22 -25.93 -4.27
CA TYR A 835 -0.06 -24.51 -4.38
C TYR A 835 0.90 -23.80 -5.33
N ARG A 836 0.35 -23.00 -6.26
CA ARG A 836 1.13 -22.36 -7.34
C ARG A 836 2.01 -21.18 -6.89
N ARG A 837 1.87 -20.67 -5.67
CA ARG A 837 2.67 -19.55 -5.12
C ARG A 837 3.43 -19.98 -3.86
N ALA A 838 4.16 -19.05 -3.24
CA ALA A 838 4.89 -19.33 -2.01
C ALA A 838 3.95 -19.58 -0.84
N ARG A 839 4.43 -20.29 0.18
CA ARG A 839 3.64 -20.61 1.39
C ARG A 839 3.11 -19.36 2.10
N SER A 840 3.90 -18.29 2.14
CA SER A 840 3.53 -17.00 2.73
C SER A 840 2.35 -16.32 2.04
N ASP A 841 2.04 -16.72 0.80
CA ASP A 841 0.98 -16.12 -0.03
C ASP A 841 -0.34 -16.92 0.03
N MET A 842 -0.37 -18.04 0.76
CA MET A 842 -1.55 -18.88 0.91
C MET A 842 -2.68 -18.10 1.61
N PRO A 843 -3.89 -18.03 1.01
CA PRO A 843 -5.03 -17.35 1.63
C PRO A 843 -5.59 -18.02 2.89
N ALA A 844 -5.23 -19.28 3.16
CA ALA A 844 -5.73 -20.02 4.31
C ALA A 844 -5.36 -19.38 5.65
N ASN A 845 -6.19 -19.62 6.67
CA ASN A 845 -5.90 -19.25 8.05
C ASN A 845 -4.57 -19.89 8.49
N ALA A 846 -3.66 -19.07 9.02
CA ALA A 846 -2.31 -19.50 9.39
C ALA A 846 -2.29 -20.59 10.48
N GLU A 847 -3.23 -20.56 11.43
CA GLU A 847 -3.34 -21.58 12.48
C GLU A 847 -3.79 -22.93 11.89
N GLU A 848 -4.71 -22.91 10.93
CA GLU A 848 -5.17 -24.12 10.22
C GLU A 848 -4.08 -24.70 9.32
N LEU A 849 -3.34 -23.85 8.62
CA LEU A 849 -2.20 -24.26 7.79
C LEU A 849 -1.08 -24.87 8.63
N ASN A 850 -0.74 -24.26 9.76
CA ASN A 850 0.24 -24.83 10.69
C ASN A 850 -0.27 -26.14 11.29
N GLY A 851 -1.54 -26.21 11.66
CA GLY A 851 -2.17 -27.44 12.14
C GLY A 851 -2.13 -28.59 11.13
N ALA A 852 -2.26 -28.31 9.83
CA ALA A 852 -2.12 -29.29 8.75
C ALA A 852 -0.68 -29.84 8.67
N LEU A 853 0.32 -28.97 8.82
CA LEU A 853 1.73 -29.35 8.76
C LEU A 853 2.17 -30.14 10.00
N ASP A 854 1.70 -29.71 11.19
CA ASP A 854 1.91 -30.45 12.44
C ASP A 854 1.32 -31.87 12.35
N GLU A 855 0.24 -32.04 11.59
CA GLU A 855 -0.41 -33.33 11.32
C GLU A 855 0.29 -34.17 10.23
N GLY A 856 1.34 -33.65 9.60
CA GLY A 856 2.16 -34.37 8.62
C GLY A 856 1.70 -34.23 7.16
N ILE A 857 0.82 -33.26 6.84
CA ILE A 857 0.41 -32.99 5.45
C ILE A 857 1.57 -32.33 4.70
N SER A 858 1.98 -32.91 3.57
CA SER A 858 3.01 -32.33 2.72
C SER A 858 2.46 -31.14 1.95
N VAL A 859 3.18 -30.02 1.90
CA VAL A 859 2.78 -28.82 1.16
C VAL A 859 3.83 -28.48 0.11
N LEU A 860 3.49 -28.66 -1.16
CA LEU A 860 4.30 -28.33 -2.31
C LEU A 860 3.90 -26.94 -2.84
N CYS A 861 4.70 -25.94 -2.48
CA CYS A 861 4.56 -24.58 -2.97
C CYS A 861 5.31 -24.37 -4.27
N MET A 862 4.98 -23.28 -4.98
CA MET A 862 5.54 -22.97 -6.30
C MET A 862 5.36 -24.13 -7.28
N THR A 863 4.20 -24.77 -7.24
CA THR A 863 3.87 -25.94 -8.05
C THR A 863 2.50 -25.75 -8.68
N GLN A 864 2.41 -25.77 -10.01
CA GLN A 864 1.14 -25.63 -10.74
C GLN A 864 0.77 -26.94 -11.44
N PRO A 865 -0.48 -27.40 -11.33
CA PRO A 865 -0.98 -28.54 -12.11
C PRO A 865 -1.10 -28.19 -13.59
N ILE A 866 -0.70 -29.14 -14.45
CA ILE A 866 -0.74 -28.99 -15.91
C ILE A 866 -1.62 -30.05 -16.57
N GLU A 867 -1.63 -31.27 -16.04
CA GLU A 867 -2.37 -32.41 -16.63
C GLU A 867 -2.62 -33.49 -15.58
N VAL A 868 -3.80 -34.12 -15.62
CA VAL A 868 -4.13 -35.29 -14.81
C VAL A 868 -3.82 -36.56 -15.61
N LEU A 869 -2.94 -37.40 -15.09
CA LEU A 869 -2.50 -38.63 -15.73
C LEU A 869 -3.30 -39.83 -15.20
N GLY A 870 -3.75 -40.69 -16.09
CA GLY A 870 -4.55 -41.85 -15.73
C GLY A 870 -4.14 -43.15 -16.42
N LYS A 871 -4.48 -44.27 -15.80
CA LYS A 871 -4.37 -45.61 -16.37
C LYS A 871 -5.75 -46.11 -16.79
N THR A 872 -5.82 -46.83 -17.91
CA THR A 872 -7.07 -47.44 -18.37
C THR A 872 -7.36 -48.70 -17.56
N GLU A 873 -8.46 -48.70 -16.79
CA GLU A 873 -9.02 -49.90 -16.14
C GLU A 873 -10.41 -50.18 -16.75
N GLY A 874 -10.50 -51.18 -17.63
CA GLY A 874 -11.74 -51.51 -18.34
C GLY A 874 -12.22 -50.38 -19.25
N SER A 875 -13.48 -49.93 -19.09
CA SER A 875 -14.08 -48.84 -19.88
C SER A 875 -13.85 -47.42 -19.30
N SER A 876 -13.12 -47.27 -18.19
CA SER A 876 -12.90 -45.97 -17.53
C SER A 876 -11.42 -45.66 -17.31
N LYS A 877 -11.01 -44.40 -17.50
CA LYS A 877 -9.67 -43.90 -17.13
C LYS A 877 -9.68 -43.45 -15.66
N LYS A 878 -8.81 -44.06 -14.85
CA LYS A 878 -8.65 -43.76 -13.42
C LYS A 878 -7.36 -42.97 -13.18
N VAL A 879 -7.40 -41.98 -12.30
CA VAL A 879 -6.24 -41.17 -11.92
C VAL A 879 -5.10 -42.04 -11.39
N SER A 880 -3.87 -41.71 -11.78
CA SER A 880 -2.64 -42.37 -11.33
C SER A 880 -1.52 -41.41 -10.92
N ALA A 881 -1.51 -40.18 -11.45
CA ALA A 881 -0.60 -39.12 -11.05
C ALA A 881 -1.11 -37.74 -11.48
N LEU A 882 -0.59 -36.69 -10.86
CA LEU A 882 -0.76 -35.30 -11.28
C LEU A 882 0.55 -34.77 -11.85
N LYS A 883 0.55 -34.37 -13.13
CA LYS A 883 1.70 -33.70 -13.76
C LYS A 883 1.70 -32.23 -13.37
N VAL A 884 2.83 -31.79 -12.83
CA VAL A 884 2.99 -30.42 -12.34
C VAL A 884 4.22 -29.75 -12.96
N GLN A 885 4.19 -28.42 -12.97
CA GLN A 885 5.28 -27.56 -13.38
C GLN A 885 5.78 -26.76 -12.18
N ARG A 886 7.11 -26.70 -12.02
CA ARG A 886 7.73 -25.86 -10.99
C ARG A 886 7.65 -24.40 -11.39
N MET A 887 7.39 -23.55 -10.41
CA MET A 887 7.28 -22.11 -10.54
C MET A 887 8.45 -21.41 -9.85
N LYS A 888 8.75 -20.19 -10.26
CA LYS A 888 9.63 -19.25 -9.55
C LYS A 888 8.89 -17.97 -9.23
N ALA A 889 9.30 -17.29 -8.15
CA ALA A 889 8.70 -16.02 -7.76
C ALA A 889 9.11 -14.94 -8.77
N GLY A 890 8.14 -14.37 -9.45
CA GLY A 890 8.29 -13.20 -10.30
C GLY A 890 8.02 -11.89 -9.55
N PRO A 891 7.91 -10.76 -10.27
CA PRO A 891 7.59 -9.46 -9.69
C PRO A 891 6.27 -9.51 -8.91
N VAL A 892 6.15 -8.65 -7.89
CA VAL A 892 4.89 -8.46 -7.17
C VAL A 892 3.84 -7.94 -8.14
N ASP A 893 2.66 -8.58 -8.15
CA ASP A 893 1.51 -8.15 -8.95
C ASP A 893 0.63 -7.15 -8.17
N SER A 894 -0.41 -6.63 -8.82
CA SER A 894 -1.40 -5.74 -8.20
C SER A 894 -2.17 -6.36 -7.02
N SER A 895 -2.07 -7.68 -6.80
CA SER A 895 -2.60 -8.33 -5.59
C SER A 895 -1.66 -8.21 -4.38
N GLY A 896 -0.50 -7.58 -4.54
CA GLY A 896 0.54 -7.47 -3.51
C GLY A 896 1.31 -8.76 -3.30
N ARG A 897 1.24 -9.70 -4.24
CA ARG A 897 1.87 -11.03 -4.14
C ARG A 897 2.80 -11.27 -5.33
N PRO A 898 3.94 -11.96 -5.14
CA PRO A 898 4.79 -12.38 -6.26
C PRO A 898 4.00 -13.15 -7.32
N THR A 899 4.18 -12.77 -8.58
CA THR A 899 3.57 -13.46 -9.71
C THR A 899 4.26 -14.82 -9.88
N PRO A 900 3.53 -15.95 -9.94
CA PRO A 900 4.16 -17.23 -10.22
C PRO A 900 4.58 -17.28 -11.69
N VAL A 901 5.88 -17.49 -11.96
CA VAL A 901 6.44 -17.60 -13.30
C VAL A 901 6.83 -19.05 -13.59
N PRO A 902 6.35 -19.65 -14.69
CA PRO A 902 6.67 -21.03 -15.04
C PRO A 902 8.18 -21.22 -15.29
N THR A 903 8.69 -22.35 -14.83
CA THR A 903 10.04 -22.85 -15.18
C THR A 903 9.91 -23.98 -16.21
N ASN A 904 11.02 -24.41 -16.80
CA ASN A 904 11.03 -25.56 -17.72
C ASN A 904 11.12 -26.92 -16.98
N GLU A 905 10.97 -26.93 -15.65
CA GLU A 905 10.99 -28.15 -14.84
C GLU A 905 9.58 -28.70 -14.64
N PHE A 906 9.37 -29.94 -15.09
CA PHE A 906 8.13 -30.70 -14.92
C PHE A 906 8.42 -31.99 -14.13
N TYR A 907 7.48 -32.39 -13.29
CA TYR A 907 7.54 -33.65 -12.56
C TYR A 907 6.14 -34.17 -12.27
N GLU A 908 6.05 -35.44 -11.85
CA GLU A 908 4.79 -36.12 -11.56
C GLU A 908 4.66 -36.37 -10.06
N ILE A 909 3.45 -36.18 -9.54
CA ILE A 909 3.09 -36.53 -8.17
C ILE A 909 2.18 -37.76 -8.24
N PRO A 910 2.63 -38.95 -7.83
CA PRO A 910 1.78 -40.15 -7.76
C PRO A 910 0.57 -39.88 -6.87
N CYS A 911 -0.62 -40.24 -7.35
CA CYS A 911 -1.85 -40.11 -6.59
C CYS A 911 -2.97 -40.96 -7.20
N ASP A 912 -3.88 -41.44 -6.36
CA ASP A 912 -5.06 -42.18 -6.78
C ASP A 912 -6.36 -41.38 -6.60
N SER A 913 -6.28 -40.18 -6.01
CA SER A 913 -7.39 -39.22 -5.93
C SER A 913 -6.88 -37.78 -5.91
N ILE A 914 -7.63 -36.87 -6.54
CA ILE A 914 -7.36 -35.43 -6.58
C ILE A 914 -8.57 -34.67 -6.03
N LEU A 915 -8.35 -33.75 -5.09
CA LEU A 915 -9.36 -32.82 -4.58
C LEU A 915 -9.07 -31.41 -5.10
N VAL A 916 -10.02 -30.81 -5.82
CA VAL A 916 -9.88 -29.48 -6.42
C VAL A 916 -10.53 -28.42 -5.52
N ALA A 917 -9.73 -27.44 -5.07
CA ALA A 917 -10.14 -26.37 -4.16
C ALA A 917 -9.59 -24.99 -4.60
N ILE A 918 -9.86 -24.61 -5.85
CA ILE A 918 -9.32 -23.37 -6.46
C ILE A 918 -10.30 -22.19 -6.46
N GLY A 919 -11.50 -22.37 -5.90
CA GLY A 919 -12.52 -21.33 -5.72
C GLY A 919 -13.92 -21.78 -6.13
N GLU A 920 -14.91 -20.96 -5.79
CA GLU A 920 -16.33 -21.19 -6.06
C GLU A 920 -16.96 -19.95 -6.70
N LYS A 921 -18.06 -20.14 -7.42
CA LYS A 921 -18.90 -19.11 -8.04
C LYS A 921 -20.32 -19.19 -7.52
N VAL A 922 -20.99 -18.06 -7.58
CA VAL A 922 -22.41 -17.93 -7.24
C VAL A 922 -23.23 -18.30 -8.48
N ARG A 923 -24.29 -19.07 -8.27
CA ARG A 923 -25.25 -19.41 -9.32
C ARG A 923 -26.67 -19.34 -8.77
N ILE A 924 -27.50 -18.51 -9.37
CA ILE A 924 -28.88 -18.27 -8.93
C ILE A 924 -29.83 -18.52 -10.11
N PRO A 925 -30.14 -19.79 -10.44
CA PRO A 925 -30.91 -20.13 -11.63
C PRO A 925 -32.35 -19.60 -11.55
N GLY A 926 -32.90 -19.22 -12.70
CA GLY A 926 -34.30 -18.81 -12.84
C GLY A 926 -34.61 -17.39 -12.35
N LEU A 927 -33.64 -16.65 -11.80
CA LEU A 927 -33.86 -15.28 -11.35
C LEU A 927 -33.85 -14.27 -12.51
N ASP A 928 -33.19 -14.62 -13.61
CA ASP A 928 -33.05 -13.79 -14.81
C ASP A 928 -34.42 -13.40 -15.40
N GLY A 929 -34.62 -12.10 -15.65
CA GLY A 929 -35.85 -11.57 -16.26
C GLY A 929 -36.98 -11.22 -15.28
N LEU A 930 -36.69 -11.06 -13.98
CA LEU A 930 -37.60 -10.54 -12.94
C LEU A 930 -37.31 -9.08 -12.56
N ASP A 931 -36.96 -8.25 -13.54
CA ASP A 931 -36.51 -6.86 -13.36
C ASP A 931 -35.30 -6.74 -12.40
N ILE A 932 -34.34 -7.65 -12.56
CA ILE A 932 -33.09 -7.68 -11.80
C ILE A 932 -31.87 -7.52 -12.72
N GLN A 933 -30.73 -7.16 -12.13
CA GLN A 933 -29.45 -7.09 -12.82
C GLN A 933 -28.48 -8.10 -12.19
N MET A 934 -27.79 -8.86 -13.04
CA MET A 934 -26.76 -9.82 -12.62
C MET A 934 -25.37 -9.32 -13.04
N GLU A 935 -24.37 -9.60 -12.23
CA GLU A 935 -22.96 -9.41 -12.57
C GLU A 935 -22.46 -10.56 -13.46
N LYS A 936 -21.36 -10.33 -14.19
CA LYS A 936 -20.78 -11.33 -15.12
C LYS A 936 -20.35 -12.64 -14.44
N ASP A 937 -20.12 -12.61 -13.13
CA ASP A 937 -19.69 -13.74 -12.32
C ASP A 937 -20.85 -14.47 -11.61
N GLY A 938 -22.10 -14.12 -11.91
CA GLY A 938 -23.31 -14.75 -11.39
C GLY A 938 -23.84 -14.15 -10.08
N ARG A 939 -23.20 -13.10 -9.55
CA ARG A 939 -23.70 -12.35 -8.39
C ARG A 939 -24.88 -11.47 -8.76
N LEU A 940 -25.74 -11.17 -7.78
CA LEU A 940 -26.82 -10.22 -7.94
C LEU A 940 -26.30 -8.79 -7.73
N LYS A 941 -26.60 -7.90 -8.68
CA LYS A 941 -26.30 -6.49 -8.53
C LYS A 941 -27.38 -5.82 -7.67
N VAL A 942 -26.94 -5.22 -6.57
CA VAL A 942 -27.79 -4.51 -5.62
C VAL A 942 -27.22 -3.12 -5.32
N ASP A 943 -28.06 -2.24 -4.80
CA ASP A 943 -27.57 -1.00 -4.20
C ASP A 943 -26.70 -1.34 -2.97
N PRO A 944 -25.46 -0.83 -2.87
CA PRO A 944 -24.50 -1.26 -1.86
C PRO A 944 -24.86 -0.87 -0.41
N TYR A 945 -25.85 0.01 -0.21
CA TYR A 945 -26.27 0.46 1.12
C TYR A 945 -27.58 -0.18 1.56
N SER A 946 -28.56 -0.22 0.66
CA SER A 946 -29.87 -0.81 0.92
C SER A 946 -29.92 -2.31 0.67
N LEU A 947 -28.93 -2.85 -0.07
CA LEU A 947 -28.89 -4.25 -0.52
C LEU A 947 -30.12 -4.68 -1.32
N ARG A 948 -30.84 -3.69 -1.87
CA ARG A 948 -32.02 -3.85 -2.69
C ARG A 948 -31.62 -4.04 -4.14
N SER A 949 -32.27 -4.97 -4.83
CA SER A 949 -32.12 -5.12 -6.28
C SER A 949 -32.95 -4.07 -7.03
N ALA A 950 -32.90 -4.10 -8.36
CA ALA A 950 -33.79 -3.29 -9.20
C ALA A 950 -35.29 -3.65 -9.00
N ASN A 951 -35.58 -4.87 -8.57
CA ASN A 951 -36.92 -5.27 -8.17
C ASN A 951 -37.18 -4.84 -6.71
N ASN A 952 -38.21 -4.02 -6.52
CA ASN A 952 -38.53 -3.39 -5.26
C ASN A 952 -38.85 -4.36 -4.10
N LYS A 953 -39.27 -5.60 -4.39
CA LYS A 953 -39.54 -6.63 -3.38
C LYS A 953 -38.34 -7.54 -3.11
N LEU A 954 -37.26 -7.44 -3.89
CA LEU A 954 -36.14 -8.38 -3.85
C LEU A 954 -34.86 -7.72 -3.33
N PHE A 955 -34.30 -8.33 -2.30
CA PHE A 955 -33.05 -7.94 -1.63
C PHE A 955 -32.07 -9.12 -1.69
N ALA A 956 -30.77 -8.85 -1.55
CA ALA A 956 -29.78 -9.92 -1.47
C ALA A 956 -28.65 -9.61 -0.49
N CYS A 957 -28.06 -10.65 0.10
CA CYS A 957 -26.96 -10.53 1.04
C CYS A 957 -26.07 -11.79 1.04
N GLY A 958 -24.90 -11.68 1.63
CA GLY A 958 -23.93 -12.77 1.68
C GLY A 958 -23.26 -12.99 0.32
N ASP A 959 -22.95 -14.26 0.03
CA ASP A 959 -22.21 -14.59 -1.19
C ASP A 959 -22.97 -14.19 -2.46
N ALA A 960 -24.31 -14.19 -2.43
CA ALA A 960 -25.14 -13.72 -3.52
C ALA A 960 -24.76 -12.31 -4.04
N VAL A 961 -24.16 -11.47 -3.20
CA VAL A 961 -23.71 -10.10 -3.54
C VAL A 961 -22.18 -10.00 -3.57
N MET A 962 -21.49 -10.62 -2.62
CA MET A 962 -20.03 -10.45 -2.45
C MET A 962 -19.19 -11.48 -3.20
N GLY A 963 -19.78 -12.59 -3.66
CA GLY A 963 -19.05 -13.79 -4.02
C GLY A 963 -18.60 -14.54 -2.74
N PRO A 964 -17.73 -15.56 -2.85
CA PRO A 964 -17.29 -16.33 -1.69
C PRO A 964 -16.74 -15.44 -0.56
N ALA A 965 -17.53 -15.25 0.50
CA ALA A 965 -17.20 -14.39 1.63
C ALA A 965 -17.00 -15.22 2.91
N THR A 966 -16.41 -14.61 3.94
CA THR A 966 -16.37 -15.24 5.26
C THR A 966 -17.76 -15.22 5.89
N ALA A 967 -18.03 -16.17 6.79
CA ALA A 967 -19.31 -16.21 7.52
C ALA A 967 -19.61 -14.89 8.23
N ALA A 968 -18.61 -14.24 8.84
CA ALA A 968 -18.78 -12.95 9.51
C ALA A 968 -19.22 -11.84 8.55
N GLU A 969 -18.62 -11.74 7.36
CA GLU A 969 -19.01 -10.76 6.34
C GLU A 969 -20.43 -11.00 5.83
N ALA A 970 -20.78 -12.27 5.57
CA ALA A 970 -22.11 -12.64 5.12
C ALA A 970 -23.20 -12.29 6.16
N MET A 971 -22.91 -12.53 7.44
CA MET A 971 -23.79 -12.14 8.54
C MET A 971 -23.85 -10.62 8.75
N GLY A 972 -22.75 -9.91 8.47
CA GLY A 972 -22.69 -8.45 8.47
C GLY A 972 -23.65 -7.82 7.44
N GLN A 973 -23.67 -8.33 6.20
CA GLN A 973 -24.67 -7.91 5.20
C GLN A 973 -26.09 -8.28 5.61
N ALA A 974 -26.28 -9.45 6.26
CA ALA A 974 -27.58 -9.84 6.78
C ALA A 974 -28.11 -8.85 7.85
N ARG A 975 -27.22 -8.23 8.65
CA ARG A 975 -27.59 -7.16 9.60
C ARG A 975 -28.14 -5.95 8.85
N VAL A 976 -27.39 -5.48 7.83
CA VAL A 976 -27.76 -4.33 7.01
C VAL A 976 -29.09 -4.57 6.28
N VAL A 977 -29.24 -5.70 5.60
CA VAL A 977 -30.48 -6.00 4.87
C VAL A 977 -31.68 -6.11 5.80
N SER A 978 -31.49 -6.62 7.02
CA SER A 978 -32.58 -6.72 8.01
C SER A 978 -33.03 -5.35 8.51
N GLU A 979 -32.09 -4.44 8.77
CA GLU A 979 -32.36 -3.06 9.17
C GLU A 979 -33.10 -2.30 8.07
N VAL A 980 -32.56 -2.34 6.84
CA VAL A 980 -33.13 -1.63 5.69
C VAL A 980 -34.50 -2.19 5.32
N LEU A 981 -34.64 -3.50 5.25
CA LEU A 981 -35.91 -4.12 4.88
C LEU A 981 -37.00 -3.80 5.89
N ASP A 982 -36.67 -3.82 7.19
CA ASP A 982 -37.61 -3.45 8.23
C ASP A 982 -38.07 -1.99 8.12
N GLU A 983 -37.13 -1.07 7.86
CA GLU A 983 -37.46 0.35 7.63
C GLU A 983 -38.38 0.51 6.40
N VAL A 984 -38.09 -0.20 5.31
CA VAL A 984 -38.91 -0.16 4.07
C VAL A 984 -40.31 -0.71 4.30
N LEU A 985 -40.45 -1.82 5.03
CA LEU A 985 -41.75 -2.47 5.24
C LEU A 985 -42.61 -1.82 6.33
N SER A 986 -41.97 -1.24 7.35
CA SER A 986 -42.67 -0.61 8.49
C SER A 986 -42.83 0.90 8.36
N GLY A 987 -42.03 1.54 7.51
CA GLY A 987 -41.94 3.00 7.41
C GLY A 987 -41.26 3.67 8.62
N GLN A 988 -40.65 2.90 9.52
CA GLN A 988 -40.03 3.41 10.75
C GLN A 988 -38.63 2.81 10.97
N LYS A 989 -37.70 3.65 11.43
CA LYS A 989 -36.42 3.17 11.95
C LYS A 989 -36.64 2.56 13.33
N ARG A 990 -36.67 1.24 13.43
CA ARG A 990 -36.91 0.52 14.70
C ARG A 990 -35.93 -0.62 14.97
N PHE A 991 -34.98 -0.87 14.08
CA PHE A 991 -33.93 -1.89 14.25
C PHE A 991 -33.10 -1.70 15.52
N PHE A 992 -32.81 -0.45 15.89
CA PHE A 992 -32.07 -0.12 17.12
C PHE A 992 -32.75 -0.63 18.40
N LYS A 993 -34.08 -0.84 18.39
CA LYS A 993 -34.84 -1.36 19.53
C LYS A 993 -34.49 -2.82 19.89
N LEU A 994 -33.82 -3.54 18.99
CA LEU A 994 -33.34 -4.90 19.26
C LEU A 994 -32.13 -4.93 20.20
N PHE A 995 -31.45 -3.81 20.38
CA PHE A 995 -30.25 -3.68 21.19
C PHE A 995 -30.58 -3.00 22.53
N ARG A 996 -29.78 -3.32 23.55
CA ARG A 996 -29.94 -2.79 24.91
C ARG A 996 -28.65 -2.07 25.31
N HIS A 997 -28.78 -1.01 26.11
CA HIS A 997 -27.63 -0.40 26.78
C HIS A 997 -27.12 -1.29 27.91
N PHE A 998 -25.80 -1.42 28.03
CA PHE A 998 -25.13 -2.10 29.14
C PHE A 998 -24.16 -1.12 29.78
N ASP A 999 -24.36 -0.83 31.06
CA ASP A 999 -23.41 -0.01 31.81
C ASP A 999 -22.16 -0.85 32.13
N TYR A 1000 -20.98 -0.33 31.81
CA TYR A 1000 -19.68 -0.88 32.19
C TYR A 1000 -18.67 0.26 32.32
N LYS A 1001 -17.57 0.05 33.05
CA LYS A 1001 -16.60 1.12 33.34
C LYS A 1001 -16.01 1.70 32.05
N MET A 1002 -15.95 3.02 31.95
CA MET A 1002 -15.35 3.76 30.81
C MET A 1002 -14.01 4.39 31.21
N GLU A 1003 -13.07 3.55 31.65
CA GLU A 1003 -11.76 3.98 32.13
C GLU A 1003 -10.64 3.33 31.32
N VAL A 1004 -9.62 4.12 30.99
CA VAL A 1004 -8.37 3.61 30.41
C VAL A 1004 -7.58 2.87 31.50
N PRO A 1005 -6.96 1.71 31.21
CA PRO A 1005 -6.17 1.00 32.20
C PRO A 1005 -5.05 1.85 32.82
N SER A 1006 -5.15 2.03 34.13
CA SER A 1006 -4.07 2.25 35.11
C SER A 1006 -2.63 2.01 34.67
N LYS A 1007 -2.41 0.71 34.46
CA LYS A 1007 -1.14 0.06 34.19
C LYS A 1007 -1.38 -0.94 33.10
N LEU A 1008 -0.49 -0.97 32.12
CA LEU A 1008 -0.53 -1.95 31.06
C LEU A 1008 -0.06 -3.30 31.59
N THR A 1009 -0.85 -4.35 31.36
CA THR A 1009 -0.42 -5.71 31.64
C THR A 1009 0.75 -6.09 30.73
N LYS A 1010 1.74 -6.78 31.31
CA LYS A 1010 2.89 -7.35 30.58
C LYS A 1010 2.60 -8.77 30.05
N ALA A 1011 1.39 -9.29 30.26
CA ALA A 1011 1.00 -10.60 29.76
C ALA A 1011 1.03 -10.64 28.23
N LYS A 1012 1.64 -11.69 27.68
CA LYS A 1012 1.61 -12.00 26.25
C LYS A 1012 0.22 -12.50 25.85
N MET A 1013 -0.06 -12.51 24.54
CA MET A 1013 -1.33 -13.06 24.05
C MET A 1013 -1.44 -14.54 24.42
N ILE A 1014 -2.55 -14.91 25.05
CA ILE A 1014 -2.82 -16.30 25.40
C ILE A 1014 -3.12 -17.10 24.12
N ARG A 1015 -2.54 -18.29 23.99
CA ARG A 1015 -2.83 -19.22 22.90
C ARG A 1015 -3.76 -20.31 23.41
N ALA A 1016 -4.79 -20.66 22.63
CA ALA A 1016 -5.71 -21.73 22.99
C ALA A 1016 -4.96 -23.07 23.05
N THR A 1017 -5.37 -23.94 23.97
CA THR A 1017 -4.81 -25.29 24.06
C THR A 1017 -5.43 -26.17 22.97
N PHE A 1018 -4.59 -26.90 22.24
CA PHE A 1018 -5.04 -27.85 21.24
C PHE A 1018 -4.84 -29.30 21.72
N ILE A 1019 -5.69 -30.20 21.25
CA ILE A 1019 -5.45 -31.64 21.41
C ILE A 1019 -4.11 -32.00 20.75
N PRO A 1020 -3.27 -32.86 21.39
CA PRO A 1020 -2.01 -33.33 20.80
C PRO A 1020 -2.22 -33.99 19.43
N VAL A 1021 -1.25 -33.83 18.52
CA VAL A 1021 -1.33 -34.31 17.13
C VAL A 1021 -1.73 -35.79 17.05
N ASP A 1022 -1.07 -36.65 17.82
CA ASP A 1022 -1.33 -38.10 17.81
C ASP A 1022 -2.75 -38.46 18.23
N ALA A 1023 -3.37 -37.65 19.09
CA ALA A 1023 -4.72 -37.87 19.58
C ALA A 1023 -5.80 -37.28 18.64
N ARG A 1024 -5.45 -36.42 17.68
CA ARG A 1024 -6.43 -35.73 16.78
C ARG A 1024 -6.34 -36.11 15.30
N LYS A 1025 -5.28 -36.79 14.86
CA LYS A 1025 -5.02 -37.05 13.43
C LYS A 1025 -5.95 -38.07 12.78
N ASN A 1026 -6.56 -38.96 13.56
CA ASN A 1026 -7.40 -40.08 13.07
C ASN A 1026 -8.87 -39.98 13.49
N ASN A 1027 -9.34 -38.79 13.85
CA ASN A 1027 -10.73 -38.57 14.26
C ASN A 1027 -11.18 -37.13 13.99
N PHE A 1028 -12.48 -36.90 14.13
CA PHE A 1028 -13.10 -35.59 13.95
C PHE A 1028 -13.41 -34.88 15.28
N MET A 1029 -12.69 -35.20 16.36
CA MET A 1029 -12.85 -34.47 17.63
C MET A 1029 -12.44 -33.01 17.47
N GLU A 1030 -13.11 -32.14 18.21
CA GLU A 1030 -12.81 -30.70 18.21
C GLU A 1030 -11.36 -30.46 18.67
N ILE A 1031 -10.57 -29.77 17.86
CA ILE A 1031 -9.12 -29.68 18.08
C ILE A 1031 -8.74 -28.60 19.09
N SER A 1032 -9.37 -27.43 19.00
CA SER A 1032 -9.15 -26.33 19.92
C SER A 1032 -10.03 -26.50 21.15
N LEU A 1033 -9.44 -26.44 22.34
CA LEU A 1033 -10.15 -26.54 23.63
C LEU A 1033 -10.66 -25.19 24.15
N GLY A 1034 -10.30 -24.09 23.48
CA GLY A 1034 -10.62 -22.73 23.90
C GLY A 1034 -9.87 -22.26 25.15
N TYR A 1035 -10.34 -21.19 25.77
CA TYR A 1035 -9.79 -20.65 27.01
C TYR A 1035 -10.48 -21.19 28.26
N THR A 1036 -9.72 -21.28 29.35
CA THR A 1036 -10.23 -21.31 30.72
C THR A 1036 -10.73 -19.91 31.14
N GLY A 1037 -11.50 -19.82 32.23
CA GLY A 1037 -11.99 -18.53 32.73
C GLY A 1037 -10.87 -17.56 33.15
N GLU A 1038 -9.79 -18.08 33.73
CA GLU A 1038 -8.62 -17.27 34.08
C GLU A 1038 -7.91 -16.73 32.83
N GLN A 1039 -7.69 -17.60 31.84
CA GLN A 1039 -7.09 -17.20 30.55
C GLN A 1039 -7.92 -16.13 29.84
N ALA A 1040 -9.25 -16.31 29.78
CA ALA A 1040 -10.14 -15.34 29.15
C ALA A 1040 -10.12 -13.97 29.86
N ARG A 1041 -10.00 -13.98 31.20
CA ARG A 1041 -9.89 -12.76 32.00
C ARG A 1041 -8.55 -12.04 31.76
N ILE A 1042 -7.43 -12.77 31.83
CA ILE A 1042 -6.09 -12.22 31.55
C ILE A 1042 -6.04 -11.61 30.15
N GLU A 1043 -6.60 -12.31 29.17
CA GLU A 1043 -6.64 -11.82 27.79
C GLU A 1043 -7.52 -10.56 27.65
N ALA A 1044 -8.67 -10.51 28.33
CA ALA A 1044 -9.52 -9.31 28.34
C ALA A 1044 -8.83 -8.09 29.00
N GLU A 1045 -8.02 -8.31 30.04
CA GLU A 1045 -7.23 -7.28 30.72
C GLU A 1045 -6.15 -6.65 29.82
N ARG A 1046 -5.77 -7.30 28.71
CA ARG A 1046 -4.83 -6.74 27.72
C ARG A 1046 -5.43 -5.61 26.87
N CYS A 1047 -6.75 -5.47 26.84
CA CYS A 1047 -7.45 -4.44 26.09
C CYS A 1047 -7.08 -3.03 26.56
N LEU A 1048 -6.61 -2.18 25.62
CA LEU A 1048 -6.18 -0.81 25.87
C LEU A 1048 -7.33 0.20 26.07
N ARG A 1049 -8.58 -0.22 25.88
CA ARG A 1049 -9.77 0.63 25.96
C ARG A 1049 -9.71 1.87 25.06
N CYS A 1050 -9.35 1.68 23.79
CA CYS A 1050 -9.33 2.76 22.80
C CYS A 1050 -10.72 3.33 22.45
N ASP A 1051 -11.79 2.73 22.99
CA ASP A 1051 -13.15 3.25 23.02
C ASP A 1051 -13.37 4.41 24.01
N VAL A 1052 -12.46 4.61 24.96
CA VAL A 1052 -12.53 5.68 25.97
C VAL A 1052 -11.85 6.94 25.41
N ARG A 1053 -12.65 7.91 24.95
CA ARG A 1053 -12.18 9.20 24.38
C ARG A 1053 -13.22 10.30 24.49
N ASP A 1054 -12.76 11.54 24.39
CA ASP A 1054 -13.63 12.72 24.32
C ASP A 1054 -14.39 12.75 22.97
N ARG A 1055 -15.68 13.07 23.00
CA ARG A 1055 -16.59 13.11 21.83
C ARG A 1055 -16.68 11.79 21.04
N LYS A 1056 -17.01 10.69 21.73
CA LYS A 1056 -17.26 9.39 21.09
C LYS A 1056 -18.58 9.40 20.29
N ARG A 1057 -18.59 8.67 19.17
CA ARG A 1057 -19.84 8.19 18.57
C ARG A 1057 -20.47 7.17 19.52
N GLU A 1058 -21.78 7.23 19.72
CA GLU A 1058 -22.50 6.18 20.41
C GLU A 1058 -22.66 4.95 19.51
N THR A 1059 -22.48 3.75 20.06
CA THR A 1059 -22.79 2.50 19.37
C THR A 1059 -24.29 2.44 19.03
N TYR A 1060 -24.70 1.49 18.18
CA TYR A 1060 -26.13 1.13 18.00
C TYR A 1060 -26.84 0.63 19.28
N SER A 1061 -26.13 0.56 20.41
CA SER A 1061 -26.73 0.46 21.73
C SER A 1061 -27.72 1.60 21.88
N ALA A 1062 -28.96 1.30 22.27
CA ALA A 1062 -30.05 2.28 22.34
C ALA A 1062 -29.55 3.65 22.85
N PRO A 1063 -29.92 4.77 22.18
CA PRO A 1063 -29.54 6.09 22.65
C PRO A 1063 -29.93 6.19 24.12
N VAL A 1064 -29.05 6.77 24.93
CA VAL A 1064 -29.39 7.12 26.31
C VAL A 1064 -30.66 7.94 26.21
N GLN A 1065 -31.76 7.45 26.79
CA GLN A 1065 -32.97 8.27 26.89
C GLN A 1065 -32.58 9.50 27.68
N GLU A 1066 -32.53 10.66 27.01
CA GLU A 1066 -32.58 11.96 27.70
C GLU A 1066 -33.91 12.10 28.44
#